data_AF-A0A967EML1-F1
#
_entry.id   AF-A0A967EML1-F1
#
_cell.length_a   1.000
_cell.length_b   1.000
_cell.length_c   1.000
_cell.angle_alpha   90.00
_cell.angle_beta   90.00
_cell.angle_gamma   90.00
#
_symmetry.space_group_name_H-M   'P 1'
#
loop_
_entity.id
_entity.type
_entity.pdbx_description
1 polymer ?
#
loop_
_entity_poly.entity_id
_entity_poly.type
_entity_poly.pdbx_seq_one_letter_code
_entity_poly.pdbx_strand_id
1 'polypeptide(L)'
;MIRFFMFLCIGFFSLNSFSYSENYYYMQEGKVIINELPGKFVVQFNNVSNSDKEELLTNSNLNIKFNKSHLSRRYIQIESSASNNEVKALSTSAAIKTISKLYVSELSNVEFTYVNRLLVRFKKDISQGQIQSIISTYDLKIIERKWLGENTFLFENSNLENTLFIANEIFESGLVEYSNPDFISFNVSETNDAYYSSQWNLPKILANSAWTITTGSSQINIAILDNGVQSNHPDLTNKLITGYNALEPGQSTNPTIDDDNGTDDYHGTACAGVAAAATNNGIGIAGIGYNSKIIPIKLYYDDQITASDAVEAINWAYNHDADVLNLSWTMGNSQPVLNAITDAVNDGRDGKGCVVVKSAGNTHGEVTFPGQHPKVLAVGATNENDNRWSYSCYGNGLDVMAPSGWAYNGTKPFYSIDIKGHDGLNDDDPPTGSPTDLADTDYTKWFDGTSAAAPQVAGLAALILSIDNSLTEEQVRYIICHTADDKGSEGWDSYYGWGRINAYLAVKSADKQFTLSGSLQNNECWWGSITLTDNVTVPDGKILTVAPGAVISIPNGKKIQVNGMLIANNATFQPASGATWYGIQFYNCSSNSEVIGCEITGSTYGLDMYYYSNVKLHNNDISLNTYGMVFSSYSDGNGGVLRNDIESNDYGVFCVNYSDPCLYETAFIDNDRVCFSYYVPKS
;
A
#
# COMPACT_ATOMS: atom_id res chain seq x y z
N MET A 1 -5.04 63.59 -25.96
CA MET A 1 -6.29 63.26 -26.67
C MET A 1 -5.94 62.90 -28.11
N ILE A 2 -5.44 61.69 -28.34
CA ILE A 2 -5.10 61.16 -29.68
C ILE A 2 -5.47 59.67 -29.66
N ARG A 3 -6.38 59.27 -30.55
CA ARG A 3 -6.80 57.89 -30.80
C ARG A 3 -5.75 57.20 -31.70
N PHE A 4 -5.29 56.02 -31.31
CA PHE A 4 -4.63 55.08 -32.21
C PHE A 4 -5.34 53.73 -32.09
N PHE A 5 -5.85 53.26 -33.22
CA PHE A 5 -6.37 51.90 -33.41
C PHE A 5 -5.20 50.92 -33.38
N MET A 6 -5.28 49.86 -32.59
CA MET A 6 -4.38 48.72 -32.66
C MET A 6 -5.23 47.46 -32.89
N PHE A 7 -5.10 46.90 -34.09
CA PHE A 7 -5.58 45.58 -34.47
C PHE A 7 -4.79 44.53 -33.69
N LEU A 8 -5.46 43.62 -32.98
CA LEU A 8 -4.87 42.38 -32.50
C LEU A 8 -5.51 41.22 -33.25
N CYS A 9 -4.77 40.65 -34.21
CA CYS A 9 -5.11 39.42 -34.89
C CYS A 9 -4.84 38.24 -33.93
N ILE A 10 -5.88 37.59 -33.42
CA ILE A 10 -5.76 36.28 -32.77
C ILE A 10 -6.07 35.23 -33.84
N GLY A 11 -5.02 34.60 -34.36
CA GLY A 11 -5.13 33.43 -35.23
C GLY A 11 -5.53 32.22 -34.40
N PHE A 12 -6.69 31.65 -34.71
CA PHE A 12 -7.07 30.30 -34.29
C PHE A 12 -6.23 29.29 -35.09
N PHE A 13 -5.18 28.74 -34.48
CA PHE A 13 -4.63 27.44 -34.86
C PHE A 13 -5.32 26.38 -34.02
N SER A 14 -6.33 25.72 -34.59
CA SER A 14 -6.89 24.50 -34.01
C SER A 14 -5.95 23.33 -34.31
N LEU A 15 -5.02 23.07 -33.39
CA LEU A 15 -4.41 21.74 -33.27
C LEU A 15 -5.44 20.86 -32.58
N ASN A 16 -6.02 19.92 -33.33
CA ASN A 16 -6.78 18.81 -32.77
C ASN A 16 -5.81 17.87 -32.06
N SER A 17 -5.39 18.20 -30.83
CA SER A 17 -5.00 17.21 -29.85
C SER A 17 -6.28 16.65 -29.26
N PHE A 18 -6.61 15.40 -29.58
CA PHE A 18 -7.57 14.64 -28.80
C PHE A 18 -7.01 14.50 -27.38
N SER A 19 -7.31 15.46 -26.50
CA SER A 19 -7.16 15.23 -25.06
C SER A 19 -8.32 14.30 -24.67
N TYR A 20 -8.00 13.06 -24.29
CA TYR A 20 -8.95 12.29 -23.48
C TYR A 20 -9.26 13.14 -22.24
N SER A 21 -10.51 13.53 -22.04
CA SER A 21 -10.91 14.11 -20.76
C SER A 21 -10.80 13.00 -19.73
N GLU A 22 -9.77 13.02 -18.90
CA GLU A 22 -9.63 12.08 -17.79
C GLU A 22 -10.82 12.22 -16.84
N ASN A 23 -11.45 11.11 -16.47
CA ASN A 23 -12.44 11.12 -15.40
C ASN A 23 -11.70 11.09 -14.07
N TYR A 24 -12.11 11.91 -13.10
CA TYR A 24 -11.47 11.97 -11.79
C TYR A 24 -12.44 12.46 -10.72
N TYR A 25 -12.09 12.24 -9.45
CA TYR A 25 -12.70 12.89 -8.28
C TYR A 25 -11.62 13.30 -7.27
N TYR A 26 -11.97 14.08 -6.26
CA TYR A 26 -11.02 14.54 -5.23
C TYR A 26 -11.16 13.78 -3.91
N MET A 27 -10.04 13.37 -3.34
CA MET A 27 -9.87 12.89 -1.97
C MET A 27 -8.99 13.87 -1.18
N GLN A 28 -8.82 13.62 0.13
CA GLN A 28 -8.00 14.47 0.99
C GLN A 28 -6.54 14.57 0.53
N GLU A 29 -6.01 13.50 -0.09
CA GLU A 29 -4.64 13.44 -0.64
C GLU A 29 -4.52 13.98 -2.08
N GLY A 30 -5.62 14.42 -2.71
CA GLY A 30 -5.62 15.05 -4.03
C GLY A 30 -6.57 14.41 -5.05
N LYS A 31 -6.24 14.60 -6.33
CA LYS A 31 -7.03 14.11 -7.47
C LYS A 31 -6.82 12.61 -7.65
N VAL A 32 -7.93 11.87 -7.79
CA VAL A 32 -7.96 10.42 -8.02
C VAL A 32 -8.50 10.14 -9.42
N ILE A 33 -7.68 9.55 -10.28
CA ILE A 33 -8.07 9.16 -11.64
C ILE A 33 -8.97 7.93 -11.60
N ILE A 34 -10.03 7.96 -12.41
CA ILE A 34 -10.96 6.84 -12.59
C ILE A 34 -11.04 6.44 -14.05
N ASN A 35 -10.98 5.14 -14.30
CA ASN A 35 -11.04 4.56 -15.63
C ASN A 35 -12.39 3.89 -15.83
N GLU A 36 -13.08 4.24 -16.91
CA GLU A 36 -14.31 3.57 -17.33
C GLU A 36 -13.99 2.13 -17.74
N LEU A 37 -14.79 1.16 -17.27
CA LEU A 37 -14.72 -0.23 -17.67
C LEU A 37 -15.58 -0.45 -18.93
N PRO A 38 -15.00 -0.67 -20.11
CA PRO A 38 -15.76 -0.75 -21.36
C PRO A 38 -16.77 -1.91 -21.32
N GLY A 39 -18.00 -1.63 -21.77
CA GLY A 39 -19.07 -2.64 -21.85
C GLY A 39 -19.69 -3.04 -20.51
N LYS A 40 -19.29 -2.42 -19.39
CA LYS A 40 -19.86 -2.64 -18.06
C LYS A 40 -20.71 -1.46 -17.61
N PHE A 41 -21.92 -1.76 -17.13
CA PHE A 41 -22.88 -0.75 -16.69
C PHE A 41 -23.57 -1.18 -15.39
N VAL A 42 -24.20 -0.22 -14.74
CA VAL A 42 -25.05 -0.46 -13.58
C VAL A 42 -26.44 0.09 -13.89
N VAL A 43 -27.44 -0.78 -13.77
CA VAL A 43 -28.85 -0.40 -13.91
C VAL A 43 -29.43 -0.20 -12.52
N GLN A 44 -29.89 1.02 -12.23
CA GLN A 44 -30.72 1.29 -11.06
C GLN A 44 -32.18 1.07 -11.45
N PHE A 45 -32.85 0.15 -10.77
CA PHE A 45 -34.28 -0.06 -10.96
C PHE A 45 -35.12 0.81 -10.01
N ASN A 46 -36.29 1.21 -10.49
CA ASN A 46 -37.40 1.64 -9.63
C ASN A 46 -37.93 0.43 -8.84
N ASN A 47 -38.92 0.64 -7.97
CA ASN A 47 -39.50 -0.45 -7.18
C ASN A 47 -40.36 -1.37 -8.08
N VAL A 48 -39.72 -2.35 -8.71
CA VAL A 48 -40.32 -3.37 -9.60
C VAL A 48 -39.95 -4.78 -9.15
N SER A 49 -40.72 -5.78 -9.58
CA SER A 49 -40.51 -7.16 -9.16
C SER A 49 -39.23 -7.76 -9.78
N ASN A 50 -38.67 -8.80 -9.14
CA ASN A 50 -37.48 -9.48 -9.67
C ASN A 50 -37.74 -10.09 -11.06
N SER A 51 -38.96 -10.58 -11.31
CA SER A 51 -39.36 -11.11 -12.63
C SER A 51 -39.36 -10.02 -13.70
N ASP A 52 -39.84 -8.81 -13.38
CA ASP A 52 -39.85 -7.70 -14.35
C ASP A 52 -38.43 -7.24 -14.70
N LYS A 53 -37.53 -7.23 -13.72
CA LYS A 53 -36.11 -6.92 -13.95
C LYS A 53 -35.46 -7.97 -14.87
N GLU A 54 -35.70 -9.25 -14.59
CA GLU A 54 -35.16 -10.35 -15.39
C GLU A 54 -35.70 -10.32 -16.81
N GLU A 55 -37.00 -10.11 -16.99
CA GLU A 55 -37.63 -10.00 -18.30
C GLU A 55 -37.03 -8.83 -19.10
N LEU A 56 -36.89 -7.66 -18.49
CA LEU A 56 -36.37 -6.47 -19.15
C LEU A 56 -34.91 -6.66 -19.61
N LEU A 57 -34.06 -7.24 -18.76
CA LEU A 57 -32.65 -7.46 -19.09
C LEU A 57 -32.48 -8.57 -20.13
N THR A 58 -33.31 -9.62 -20.08
CA THR A 58 -33.20 -10.81 -20.94
C THR A 58 -33.84 -10.61 -22.31
N ASN A 59 -34.97 -9.90 -22.39
CA ASN A 59 -35.69 -9.65 -23.66
C ASN A 59 -35.15 -8.46 -24.45
N SER A 60 -34.02 -7.89 -24.02
CA SER A 60 -33.34 -6.85 -24.78
C SER A 60 -32.53 -7.45 -25.94
N ASN A 61 -32.50 -6.76 -27.09
CA ASN A 61 -31.63 -7.14 -28.22
C ASN A 61 -30.14 -6.85 -27.95
N LEU A 62 -29.76 -6.62 -26.70
CA LEU A 62 -28.45 -6.09 -26.28
C LEU A 62 -27.52 -7.18 -25.71
N ASN A 63 -27.93 -8.45 -25.73
CA ASN A 63 -27.15 -9.59 -25.22
C ASN A 63 -26.59 -9.34 -23.80
N ILE A 64 -27.46 -8.92 -22.89
CA ILE A 64 -27.05 -8.50 -21.54
C ILE A 64 -26.68 -9.72 -20.70
N LYS A 65 -25.49 -9.69 -20.10
CA LYS A 65 -25.07 -10.63 -19.05
C LYS A 65 -25.20 -9.97 -17.68
N PHE A 66 -25.73 -10.70 -16.71
CA PHE A 66 -25.86 -10.25 -15.32
C PHE A 66 -25.96 -11.44 -14.36
N ASN A 67 -25.66 -11.22 -13.08
CA ASN A 67 -25.83 -12.24 -12.05
C ASN A 67 -27.29 -12.29 -11.56
N LYS A 68 -27.98 -13.40 -11.77
CA LYS A 68 -29.39 -13.58 -11.37
C LYS A 68 -29.60 -13.47 -9.85
N SER A 69 -28.61 -13.83 -9.03
CA SER A 69 -28.73 -13.67 -7.57
C SER A 69 -28.86 -12.20 -7.15
N HIS A 70 -28.49 -11.26 -8.04
CA HIS A 70 -28.57 -9.82 -7.80
C HIS A 70 -29.94 -9.22 -8.14
N LEU A 71 -30.92 -10.01 -8.62
CA LEU A 71 -32.24 -9.48 -9.01
C LEU A 71 -32.98 -8.82 -7.84
N SER A 72 -32.76 -9.25 -6.60
CA SER A 72 -33.31 -8.62 -5.39
C SER A 72 -32.70 -7.24 -5.10
N ARG A 73 -31.55 -6.92 -5.68
CA ARG A 73 -30.82 -5.66 -5.43
C ARG A 73 -31.46 -4.49 -6.17
N ARG A 74 -31.22 -3.29 -5.64
CA ARG A 74 -31.64 -2.02 -6.27
C ARG A 74 -30.78 -1.66 -7.48
N TYR A 75 -29.51 -2.07 -7.45
CA TYR A 75 -28.52 -1.82 -8.48
C TYR A 75 -28.01 -3.16 -9.01
N ILE A 76 -28.05 -3.34 -10.33
CA ILE A 76 -27.60 -4.57 -10.98
C ILE A 76 -26.50 -4.20 -11.96
N GLN A 77 -25.33 -4.80 -11.75
CA GLN A 77 -24.25 -4.75 -12.72
C GLN A 77 -24.60 -5.61 -13.93
N ILE A 78 -24.40 -5.05 -15.12
CA ILE A 78 -24.64 -5.70 -16.39
C ILE A 78 -23.42 -5.57 -17.30
N GLU A 79 -23.23 -6.54 -18.18
CA GLU A 79 -22.27 -6.48 -19.28
C GLU A 79 -22.99 -6.57 -20.62
N SER A 80 -22.58 -5.74 -21.57
CA SER A 80 -23.09 -5.78 -22.93
C SER A 80 -22.01 -5.35 -23.92
N SER A 81 -21.98 -5.99 -25.08
CA SER A 81 -21.13 -5.57 -26.21
C SER A 81 -21.75 -4.44 -27.04
N ALA A 82 -22.98 -4.00 -26.70
CA ALA A 82 -23.64 -2.90 -27.38
C ALA A 82 -23.00 -1.55 -27.03
N SER A 83 -23.24 -0.54 -27.87
CA SER A 83 -22.74 0.81 -27.63
C SER A 83 -23.39 1.45 -26.40
N ASN A 84 -22.69 2.42 -25.79
CA ASN A 84 -23.21 3.19 -24.65
C ASN A 84 -24.60 3.79 -24.91
N ASN A 85 -24.88 4.21 -26.15
CA ASN A 85 -26.17 4.79 -26.51
C ASN A 85 -27.29 3.74 -26.58
N GLU A 86 -26.98 2.53 -27.07
CA GLU A 86 -27.94 1.43 -27.13
C GLU A 86 -28.30 0.94 -25.73
N VAL A 87 -27.32 0.80 -24.84
CA VAL A 87 -27.59 0.43 -23.44
C VAL A 87 -28.38 1.52 -22.73
N LYS A 88 -28.04 2.80 -22.94
CA LYS A 88 -28.79 3.93 -22.37
C LYS A 88 -30.24 3.98 -22.84
N ALA A 89 -30.56 3.50 -24.03
CA ALA A 89 -31.94 3.47 -24.55
C ALA A 89 -32.89 2.64 -23.69
N LEU A 90 -32.37 1.69 -22.89
CA LEU A 90 -33.17 0.96 -21.89
C LEU A 90 -33.78 1.89 -20.83
N SER A 91 -33.19 3.06 -20.58
CA SER A 91 -33.73 4.06 -19.64
C SER A 91 -35.07 4.65 -20.08
N THR A 92 -35.56 4.33 -21.29
CA THR A 92 -36.93 4.65 -21.73
C THR A 92 -37.99 3.82 -21.01
N SER A 93 -37.61 2.67 -20.43
CA SER A 93 -38.50 1.87 -19.60
C SER A 93 -38.75 2.56 -18.26
N ALA A 94 -40.01 2.67 -17.85
CA ALA A 94 -40.39 3.20 -16.55
C ALA A 94 -39.84 2.38 -15.37
N ALA A 95 -39.40 1.13 -15.61
CA ALA A 95 -38.77 0.28 -14.61
C ALA A 95 -37.34 0.72 -14.26
N ILE A 96 -36.65 1.44 -15.16
CA ILE A 96 -35.27 1.87 -14.97
C ILE A 96 -35.25 3.31 -14.49
N LYS A 97 -34.54 3.57 -13.39
CA LYS A 97 -34.33 4.91 -12.86
C LYS A 97 -33.12 5.58 -13.52
N THR A 98 -31.98 4.88 -13.56
CA THR A 98 -30.76 5.36 -14.20
C THR A 98 -29.94 4.19 -14.74
N ILE A 99 -29.08 4.50 -15.72
CA ILE A 99 -28.01 3.62 -16.18
C ILE A 99 -26.72 4.40 -16.10
N SER A 100 -25.77 3.88 -15.34
CA SER A 100 -24.46 4.48 -15.14
C SER A 100 -23.36 3.57 -15.65
N LYS A 101 -22.24 4.18 -16.02
CA LYS A 101 -21.02 3.45 -16.40
C LYS A 101 -20.35 2.91 -15.15
N LEU A 102 -19.62 1.80 -15.30
CA LEU A 102 -18.80 1.28 -14.23
C LEU A 102 -17.36 1.78 -14.38
N TYR A 103 -16.72 2.06 -13.25
CA TYR A 103 -15.38 2.63 -13.16
C TYR A 103 -14.52 1.82 -12.20
N VAL A 104 -13.21 1.94 -12.33
CA VAL A 104 -12.21 1.59 -11.31
C VAL A 104 -11.33 2.80 -11.06
N SER A 105 -10.77 2.93 -9.87
CA SER A 105 -9.86 4.04 -9.58
C SER A 105 -8.41 3.56 -9.67
N GLU A 106 -7.49 4.49 -9.81
CA GLU A 106 -6.07 4.19 -9.66
C GLU A 106 -5.70 3.72 -8.24
N LEU A 107 -6.57 3.96 -7.25
CA LEU A 107 -6.39 3.57 -5.85
C LEU A 107 -7.02 2.22 -5.50
N SER A 108 -7.87 1.65 -6.35
CA SER A 108 -8.61 0.42 -6.05
C SER A 108 -9.16 -0.26 -7.29
N ASN A 109 -9.10 -1.59 -7.32
CA ASN A 109 -9.78 -2.41 -8.33
C ASN A 109 -11.25 -2.66 -7.99
N VAL A 110 -11.76 -2.11 -6.89
CA VAL A 110 -13.19 -2.14 -6.59
C VAL A 110 -13.90 -1.45 -7.74
N GLU A 111 -14.79 -2.20 -8.41
CA GLU A 111 -15.61 -1.63 -9.45
C GLU A 111 -16.65 -0.73 -8.78
N PHE A 112 -16.82 0.50 -9.24
CA PHE A 112 -17.83 1.39 -8.67
C PHE A 112 -18.50 2.23 -9.73
N THR A 113 -19.63 2.81 -9.36
CA THR A 113 -20.30 3.84 -10.15
C THR A 113 -20.73 4.96 -9.22
N TYR A 114 -21.38 5.98 -9.74
CA TYR A 114 -22.03 7.01 -8.96
C TYR A 114 -23.49 7.18 -9.41
N VAL A 115 -24.32 7.71 -8.51
CA VAL A 115 -25.68 8.14 -8.84
C VAL A 115 -25.74 9.65 -9.01
N ASN A 116 -26.90 10.19 -9.40
CA ASN A 116 -27.15 11.63 -9.60
C ASN A 116 -27.24 12.42 -8.28
N ARG A 117 -26.39 12.07 -7.31
CA ARG A 117 -26.30 12.70 -5.99
C ARG A 117 -24.85 12.99 -5.66
N LEU A 118 -24.64 13.97 -4.80
CA LEU A 118 -23.31 14.37 -4.33
C LEU A 118 -23.35 14.68 -2.84
N LEU A 119 -22.32 14.25 -2.12
CA LEU A 119 -22.05 14.62 -0.73
C LEU A 119 -21.06 15.77 -0.71
N VAL A 120 -21.43 16.85 -0.04
CA VAL A 120 -20.62 18.07 0.03
C VAL A 120 -20.52 18.53 1.48
N ARG A 121 -19.30 18.68 2.00
CA ARG A 121 -19.05 19.32 3.30
C ARG A 121 -18.45 20.69 3.09
N PHE A 122 -19.19 21.73 3.46
CA PHE A 122 -18.69 23.11 3.40
C PHE A 122 -17.75 23.40 4.56
N LYS A 123 -16.75 24.26 4.31
CA LYS A 123 -15.91 24.81 5.39
C LYS A 123 -16.77 25.59 6.39
N LYS A 124 -16.33 25.65 7.66
CA LYS A 124 -17.12 26.23 8.75
C LYS A 124 -17.48 27.70 8.58
N ASP A 125 -16.68 28.45 7.84
CA ASP A 125 -16.81 29.89 7.61
C ASP A 125 -17.69 30.26 6.39
N ILE A 126 -18.18 29.27 5.64
CA ILE A 126 -18.99 29.50 4.45
C ILE A 126 -20.39 29.99 4.80
N SER A 127 -20.79 31.10 4.19
CA SER A 127 -22.11 31.69 4.40
C SER A 127 -23.22 30.94 3.67
N GLN A 128 -24.44 31.00 4.21
CA GLN A 128 -25.64 30.46 3.55
C GLN A 128 -25.86 31.05 2.14
N GLY A 129 -25.46 32.30 1.90
CA GLY A 129 -25.54 32.93 0.57
C GLY A 129 -24.63 32.26 -0.47
N GLN A 130 -23.42 31.85 -0.08
CA GLN A 130 -22.49 31.11 -0.95
C GLN A 130 -23.02 29.71 -1.27
N ILE A 131 -23.56 29.01 -0.26
CA ILE A 131 -24.21 27.71 -0.44
C ILE A 131 -25.38 27.85 -1.43
N GLN A 132 -26.23 28.86 -1.25
CA GLN A 132 -27.36 29.10 -2.15
C GLN A 132 -26.92 29.44 -3.58
N SER A 133 -25.79 30.13 -3.74
CA SER A 133 -25.21 30.39 -5.06
C SER A 133 -24.81 29.10 -5.76
N ILE A 134 -24.12 28.18 -5.07
CA ILE A 134 -23.75 26.87 -5.63
C ILE A 134 -24.99 26.07 -6.02
N ILE A 135 -25.99 26.03 -5.14
CA ILE A 135 -27.27 25.35 -5.39
C ILE A 135 -27.91 25.88 -6.68
N SER A 136 -27.93 27.20 -6.85
CA SER A 136 -28.57 27.84 -8.00
C SER A 136 -27.77 27.67 -9.28
N THR A 137 -26.43 27.73 -9.22
CA THR A 137 -25.55 27.57 -10.38
C THR A 137 -25.67 26.19 -11.01
N TYR A 138 -25.80 25.13 -10.20
CA TYR A 138 -25.81 23.74 -10.66
C TYR A 138 -27.18 23.06 -10.62
N ASP A 139 -28.26 23.83 -10.38
CA ASP A 139 -29.64 23.32 -10.27
C ASP A 139 -29.77 22.13 -9.29
N LEU A 140 -29.21 22.31 -8.10
CA LEU A 140 -29.15 21.27 -7.08
C LEU A 140 -30.41 21.23 -6.22
N LYS A 141 -30.87 20.03 -5.87
CA LYS A 141 -31.94 19.81 -4.89
C LYS A 141 -31.34 19.25 -3.61
N ILE A 142 -31.64 19.88 -2.48
CA ILE A 142 -31.25 19.34 -1.16
C ILE A 142 -32.10 18.11 -0.86
N ILE A 143 -31.44 17.00 -0.51
CA ILE A 143 -32.07 15.83 0.09
C ILE A 143 -31.81 15.87 1.60
N GLU A 144 -32.87 16.05 2.39
CA GLU A 144 -32.74 16.09 3.84
C GLU A 144 -32.29 14.74 4.43
N ARG A 145 -31.21 14.81 5.23
CA ARG A 145 -30.63 13.71 5.98
C ARG A 145 -30.14 14.21 7.34
N LYS A 146 -30.62 13.58 8.42
CA LYS A 146 -30.37 14.04 9.79
C LYS A 146 -28.96 13.76 10.32
N TRP A 147 -28.22 12.86 9.67
CA TRP A 147 -27.02 12.24 10.26
C TRP A 147 -25.78 12.31 9.36
N LEU A 148 -25.65 13.33 8.50
CA LEU A 148 -24.48 13.49 7.61
C LEU A 148 -23.27 14.18 8.26
N GLY A 149 -23.42 14.66 9.50
CA GLY A 149 -22.42 15.50 10.17
C GLY A 149 -22.63 16.99 9.92
N GLU A 150 -21.89 17.81 10.66
CA GLU A 150 -21.99 19.28 10.58
C GLU A 150 -21.58 19.79 9.19
N ASN A 151 -22.34 20.75 8.66
CA ASN A 151 -22.13 21.39 7.36
C ASN A 151 -22.03 20.43 6.16
N THR A 152 -22.52 19.19 6.31
CA THR A 152 -22.58 18.21 5.22
C THR A 152 -23.98 18.17 4.63
N PHE A 153 -24.05 18.26 3.30
CA PHE A 153 -25.28 18.25 2.53
C PHE A 153 -25.26 17.12 1.51
N LEU A 154 -26.41 16.50 1.31
CA LEU A 154 -26.66 15.60 0.19
C LEU A 154 -27.48 16.38 -0.84
N PHE A 155 -26.90 16.60 -2.02
CA PHE A 155 -27.62 17.18 -3.14
C PHE A 155 -27.96 16.12 -4.18
N GLU A 156 -29.04 16.36 -4.92
CA GLU A 156 -29.41 15.63 -6.14
C GLU A 156 -29.37 16.60 -7.31
N ASN A 157 -28.77 16.18 -8.43
CA ASN A 157 -28.81 16.91 -9.68
C ASN A 157 -29.73 16.21 -10.69
N SER A 158 -30.15 16.96 -11.71
CA SER A 158 -31.10 16.48 -12.73
C SER A 158 -30.47 15.57 -13.78
N ASN A 159 -29.13 15.60 -13.94
CA ASN A 159 -28.42 14.84 -14.96
C ASN A 159 -27.25 14.04 -14.36
N LEU A 160 -27.40 12.72 -14.34
CA LEU A 160 -26.38 11.78 -13.89
C LEU A 160 -24.99 12.04 -14.52
N GLU A 161 -24.93 12.35 -15.82
CA GLU A 161 -23.66 12.54 -16.54
C GLU A 161 -22.87 13.75 -16.06
N ASN A 162 -23.56 14.77 -15.51
CA ASN A 162 -22.92 15.97 -15.01
C ASN A 162 -22.46 15.81 -13.55
N THR A 163 -22.80 14.71 -12.86
CA THR A 163 -22.56 14.59 -11.42
C THR A 163 -21.09 14.67 -11.07
N LEU A 164 -20.24 13.95 -11.81
CA LEU A 164 -18.79 13.95 -11.58
C LEU A 164 -18.19 15.34 -11.82
N PHE A 165 -18.58 15.98 -12.93
CA PHE A 165 -18.16 17.35 -13.25
C PHE A 165 -18.56 18.35 -12.18
N ILE A 166 -19.83 18.35 -11.75
CA ILE A 166 -20.34 19.27 -10.73
C ILE A 166 -19.62 19.06 -9.39
N ALA A 167 -19.37 17.80 -9.01
CA ALA A 167 -18.66 17.51 -7.77
C ALA A 167 -17.24 18.10 -7.79
N ASN A 168 -16.54 17.98 -8.92
CA ASN A 168 -15.19 18.52 -9.10
C ASN A 168 -15.18 20.05 -9.10
N GLU A 169 -16.08 20.70 -9.83
CA GLU A 169 -16.18 22.17 -9.85
C GLU A 169 -16.49 22.75 -8.45
N ILE A 170 -17.33 22.07 -7.67
CA ILE A 170 -17.61 22.48 -6.29
C ILE A 170 -16.36 22.34 -5.42
N PHE A 171 -15.57 21.28 -5.59
CA PHE A 171 -14.30 21.12 -4.88
C PHE A 171 -13.29 22.20 -5.28
N GLU A 172 -13.09 22.39 -6.58
CA GLU A 172 -12.15 23.35 -7.17
C GLU A 172 -12.50 24.81 -6.84
N SER A 173 -13.73 25.10 -6.42
CA SER A 173 -14.13 26.41 -5.89
C SER A 173 -13.38 26.83 -4.61
N GLY A 174 -12.79 25.87 -3.87
CA GLY A 174 -12.11 26.10 -2.60
C GLY A 174 -13.03 26.37 -1.40
N LEU A 175 -14.35 26.28 -1.58
CA LEU A 175 -15.35 26.56 -0.54
C LEU A 175 -15.66 25.34 0.35
N VAL A 176 -15.24 24.15 -0.06
CA VAL A 176 -15.61 22.89 0.59
C VAL A 176 -14.38 22.19 1.17
N GLU A 177 -14.62 21.34 2.15
CA GLU A 177 -13.62 20.39 2.65
C GLU A 177 -13.60 19.13 1.78
N TYR A 178 -14.76 18.71 1.27
CA TYR A 178 -14.88 17.72 0.21
C TYR A 178 -16.17 17.89 -0.59
N SER A 179 -16.16 17.41 -1.83
CA SER A 179 -17.34 17.31 -2.70
C SER A 179 -17.17 16.11 -3.63
N ASN A 180 -17.98 15.07 -3.43
CA ASN A 180 -17.88 13.84 -4.21
C ASN A 180 -19.26 13.40 -4.70
N PRO A 181 -19.34 12.74 -5.88
CA PRO A 181 -20.50 11.95 -6.24
C PRO A 181 -20.81 10.91 -5.16
N ASP A 182 -22.08 10.55 -5.06
CA ASP A 182 -22.54 9.47 -4.20
C ASP A 182 -22.24 8.13 -4.88
N PHE A 183 -21.13 7.52 -4.49
CA PHE A 183 -20.60 6.30 -5.10
C PHE A 183 -21.32 5.03 -4.63
N ILE A 184 -21.29 4.00 -5.48
CA ILE A 184 -21.77 2.65 -5.21
C ILE A 184 -20.72 1.68 -5.71
N SER A 185 -20.21 0.85 -4.79
CA SER A 185 -19.21 -0.18 -5.09
C SER A 185 -19.84 -1.53 -5.44
N PHE A 186 -19.11 -2.28 -6.26
CA PHE A 186 -19.38 -3.62 -6.77
C PHE A 186 -18.08 -4.42 -6.69
N ASN A 187 -18.20 -5.75 -6.56
CA ASN A 187 -17.04 -6.66 -6.55
C ASN A 187 -15.96 -6.31 -5.51
N VAL A 188 -16.35 -5.82 -4.32
CA VAL A 188 -15.53 -6.11 -3.14
C VAL A 188 -15.59 -7.61 -2.96
N SER A 189 -14.47 -8.30 -3.13
CA SER A 189 -14.35 -9.73 -2.84
C SER A 189 -14.57 -9.92 -1.34
N GLU A 190 -15.83 -9.93 -0.93
CA GLU A 190 -16.23 -10.37 0.41
C GLU A 190 -16.19 -11.89 0.38
N THR A 191 -15.45 -12.44 1.33
CA THR A 191 -15.36 -13.88 1.48
C THR A 191 -16.67 -14.38 2.09
N ASN A 192 -17.03 -15.63 1.84
CA ASN A 192 -18.25 -16.21 2.40
C ASN A 192 -18.07 -16.77 3.83
N ASP A 193 -16.93 -16.50 4.47
CA ASP A 193 -16.58 -17.02 5.80
C ASP A 193 -17.52 -16.47 6.88
N ALA A 194 -17.92 -17.30 7.83
CA ALA A 194 -19.03 -17.04 8.73
C ALA A 194 -18.84 -15.79 9.60
N TYR A 195 -17.59 -15.52 10.01
CA TYR A 195 -17.21 -14.40 10.87
C TYR A 195 -16.54 -13.25 10.10
N TYR A 196 -16.44 -13.31 8.77
CA TYR A 196 -15.81 -12.25 7.96
C TYR A 196 -16.41 -10.86 8.23
N SER A 197 -17.74 -10.78 8.36
CA SER A 197 -18.44 -9.51 8.66
C SER A 197 -18.04 -8.86 10.00
N SER A 198 -17.43 -9.63 10.90
CA SER A 198 -16.90 -9.16 12.18
C SER A 198 -15.40 -8.82 12.12
N GLN A 199 -14.67 -9.28 11.10
CA GLN A 199 -13.24 -9.02 10.90
C GLN A 199 -13.01 -7.64 10.29
N TRP A 200 -13.26 -6.59 11.08
CA TRP A 200 -13.12 -5.20 10.66
C TRP A 200 -11.71 -4.82 10.18
N ASN A 201 -10.68 -5.56 10.62
CA ASN A 201 -9.29 -5.36 10.24
C ASN A 201 -9.06 -5.58 8.75
N LEU A 202 -9.73 -6.55 8.12
CA LEU A 202 -9.51 -6.91 6.72
C LEU A 202 -9.95 -5.81 5.75
N PRO A 203 -11.16 -5.22 5.86
CA PRO A 203 -11.50 -4.01 5.11
C PRO A 203 -10.58 -2.83 5.42
N LYS A 204 -10.14 -2.67 6.68
CA LYS A 204 -9.32 -1.52 7.12
C LYS A 204 -7.97 -1.48 6.40
N ILE A 205 -7.34 -2.63 6.19
CA ILE A 205 -6.08 -2.75 5.43
C ILE A 205 -6.29 -2.96 3.93
N LEU A 206 -7.52 -2.86 3.44
CA LEU A 206 -7.89 -3.09 2.04
C LEU A 206 -7.58 -4.52 1.53
N ALA A 207 -7.65 -5.53 2.39
CA ALA A 207 -7.37 -6.93 2.03
C ALA A 207 -8.30 -7.42 0.88
N ASN A 208 -9.58 -7.11 0.94
CA ASN A 208 -10.54 -7.45 -0.13
C ASN A 208 -10.12 -6.93 -1.50
N SER A 209 -9.56 -5.71 -1.54
CA SER A 209 -9.09 -5.12 -2.79
C SER A 209 -7.83 -5.84 -3.26
N ALA A 210 -6.91 -6.18 -2.36
CA ALA A 210 -5.73 -6.99 -2.68
C ALA A 210 -6.11 -8.36 -3.25
N TRP A 211 -7.13 -9.00 -2.68
CA TRP A 211 -7.64 -10.30 -3.14
C TRP A 211 -8.32 -10.29 -4.52
N THR A 212 -8.63 -9.10 -5.06
CA THR A 212 -9.03 -8.99 -6.48
C THR A 212 -7.84 -9.11 -7.44
N ILE A 213 -6.61 -8.91 -6.96
CA ILE A 213 -5.36 -9.05 -7.74
C ILE A 213 -4.83 -10.48 -7.58
N THR A 214 -4.63 -10.92 -6.33
CA THR A 214 -4.19 -12.29 -6.02
C THR A 214 -4.83 -12.76 -4.72
N THR A 215 -5.23 -14.03 -4.68
CA THR A 215 -5.64 -14.72 -3.45
C THR A 215 -4.49 -15.52 -2.85
N GLY A 216 -3.24 -15.19 -3.16
CA GLY A 216 -2.07 -15.93 -2.68
C GLY A 216 -1.79 -17.20 -3.48
N SER A 217 -0.74 -17.92 -3.07
CA SER A 217 -0.31 -19.17 -3.70
C SER A 217 0.03 -20.21 -2.65
N SER A 218 -0.37 -21.45 -2.88
CA SER A 218 -0.02 -22.59 -2.03
C SER A 218 1.47 -22.97 -2.07
N GLN A 219 2.26 -22.28 -2.90
CA GLN A 219 3.71 -22.42 -2.99
C GLN A 219 4.45 -21.43 -2.08
N ILE A 220 3.73 -20.50 -1.44
CA ILE A 220 4.32 -19.52 -0.51
C ILE A 220 3.96 -19.95 0.90
N ASN A 221 4.98 -20.21 1.72
CA ASN A 221 4.83 -20.80 3.04
C ASN A 221 5.18 -19.80 4.15
N ILE A 222 4.29 -19.68 5.13
CA ILE A 222 4.46 -18.83 6.30
C ILE A 222 4.80 -19.72 7.49
N ALA A 223 6.01 -19.61 8.01
CA ALA A 223 6.42 -20.26 9.23
C ALA A 223 5.91 -19.49 10.46
N ILE A 224 5.07 -20.14 11.25
CA ILE A 224 4.58 -19.61 12.53
C ILE A 224 5.46 -20.19 13.62
N LEU A 225 6.45 -19.41 14.06
CA LEU A 225 7.40 -19.77 15.11
C LEU A 225 6.81 -19.31 16.44
N ASP A 226 6.13 -20.21 17.15
CA ASP A 226 5.29 -19.89 18.30
C ASP A 226 5.24 -21.06 19.30
N ASN A 227 4.22 -21.12 20.16
CA ASN A 227 3.97 -22.26 21.06
C ASN A 227 3.33 -23.49 20.37
N GLY A 228 3.18 -23.45 19.04
CA GLY A 228 2.63 -24.56 18.24
C GLY A 228 1.34 -24.17 17.52
N VAL A 229 0.83 -25.06 16.68
CA VAL A 229 -0.40 -24.83 15.92
C VAL A 229 -1.26 -26.08 15.92
N GLN A 230 -2.53 -25.94 16.27
CA GLN A 230 -3.46 -27.06 16.26
C GLN A 230 -3.69 -27.60 14.85
N SER A 231 -3.28 -28.84 14.59
CA SER A 231 -3.27 -29.39 13.23
C SER A 231 -4.65 -29.72 12.64
N ASN A 232 -5.64 -29.94 13.50
CA ASN A 232 -6.97 -30.40 13.11
C ASN A 232 -8.04 -29.31 13.21
N HIS A 233 -7.65 -28.03 13.34
CA HIS A 233 -8.58 -26.90 13.34
C HIS A 233 -9.32 -26.82 11.99
N PRO A 234 -10.66 -26.60 11.95
CA PRO A 234 -11.42 -26.60 10.70
C PRO A 234 -10.89 -25.63 9.64
N ASP A 235 -10.55 -24.40 10.04
CA ASP A 235 -9.97 -23.38 9.15
C ASP A 235 -8.49 -23.58 8.79
N LEU A 236 -7.83 -24.58 9.38
CA LEU A 236 -6.46 -24.95 8.99
C LEU A 236 -6.44 -26.24 8.16
N THR A 237 -7.61 -26.80 7.83
CA THR A 237 -7.74 -27.97 6.97
C THR A 237 -7.07 -27.69 5.62
N ASN A 238 -6.07 -28.49 5.26
CA ASN A 238 -5.22 -28.32 4.07
C ASN A 238 -4.38 -27.04 4.05
N LYS A 239 -4.19 -26.33 5.16
CA LYS A 239 -3.31 -25.15 5.22
C LYS A 239 -1.92 -25.46 5.74
N LEU A 240 -1.81 -26.51 6.56
CA LEU A 240 -0.56 -26.91 7.17
C LEU A 240 0.27 -27.80 6.24
N ILE A 241 1.58 -27.56 6.23
CA ILE A 241 2.60 -28.48 5.70
C ILE A 241 3.47 -28.97 6.86
N THR A 242 4.49 -29.79 6.57
CA THR A 242 5.36 -30.37 7.59
C THR A 242 5.95 -29.30 8.50
N GLY A 243 5.69 -29.41 9.80
CA GLY A 243 6.23 -28.52 10.82
C GLY A 243 7.41 -29.10 11.59
N TYR A 244 7.82 -28.38 12.64
CA TYR A 244 8.95 -28.77 13.49
C TYR A 244 8.74 -28.42 14.97
N ASN A 245 9.17 -29.30 15.87
CA ASN A 245 9.23 -29.03 17.29
C ASN A 245 10.69 -28.81 17.72
N ALA A 246 11.09 -27.55 17.89
CA ALA A 246 12.45 -27.18 18.29
C ALA A 246 12.76 -27.54 19.75
N LEU A 247 11.74 -27.83 20.57
CA LEU A 247 11.92 -28.33 21.94
C LEU A 247 12.34 -29.80 21.98
N GLU A 248 12.04 -30.56 20.91
CA GLU A 248 12.36 -31.99 20.80
C GLU A 248 13.01 -32.32 19.44
N PRO A 249 14.22 -31.80 19.14
CA PRO A 249 14.88 -32.02 17.86
C PRO A 249 15.01 -33.51 17.51
N GLY A 250 14.56 -33.88 16.31
CA GLY A 250 14.63 -35.24 15.79
C GLY A 250 13.43 -36.15 16.09
N GLN A 251 12.41 -35.67 16.81
CA GLN A 251 11.10 -36.33 16.89
C GLN A 251 10.21 -35.83 15.74
N SER A 252 9.84 -36.73 14.81
CA SER A 252 9.00 -36.41 13.65
C SER A 252 7.52 -36.44 14.04
N THR A 253 7.09 -35.47 14.83
CA THR A 253 5.68 -35.21 15.07
C THR A 253 5.36 -33.81 14.58
N ASN A 254 4.20 -33.63 13.96
CA ASN A 254 3.70 -32.27 13.74
C ASN A 254 3.68 -31.58 15.11
N PRO A 255 4.14 -30.32 15.22
CA PRO A 255 4.11 -29.56 16.47
C PRO A 255 2.67 -29.15 16.79
N THR A 256 1.87 -30.15 17.15
CA THR A 256 0.51 -30.04 17.61
C THR A 256 0.49 -29.92 19.12
N ILE A 257 -0.60 -29.34 19.61
CA ILE A 257 -0.95 -29.19 21.02
C ILE A 257 -1.38 -30.55 21.61
N ASP A 258 -0.72 -31.66 21.24
CA ASP A 258 -1.14 -33.03 21.61
C ASP A 258 -0.61 -33.42 23.01
N ASP A 259 -0.74 -32.49 23.95
CA ASP A 259 -0.49 -32.61 25.37
C ASP A 259 -1.76 -32.09 26.08
N ASP A 260 -2.57 -33.02 26.57
CA ASP A 260 -3.84 -32.86 27.31
C ASP A 260 -3.74 -32.03 28.64
N ASN A 261 -2.84 -31.06 28.77
CA ASN A 261 -2.78 -30.16 29.94
C ASN A 261 -3.14 -28.68 29.68
N GLY A 262 -3.54 -28.34 28.45
CA GLY A 262 -4.69 -27.45 28.21
C GLY A 262 -4.78 -26.07 28.87
N THR A 263 -3.75 -25.22 28.91
CA THR A 263 -4.00 -23.79 29.22
C THR A 263 -3.23 -22.73 28.42
N ASP A 264 -2.07 -23.02 27.82
CA ASP A 264 -1.18 -21.93 27.33
C ASP A 264 -0.63 -22.08 25.89
N ASP A 265 -1.12 -23.05 25.11
CA ASP A 265 -0.61 -23.37 23.76
C ASP A 265 -1.50 -22.87 22.59
N TYR A 266 -2.43 -21.93 22.85
CA TYR A 266 -3.38 -21.44 21.83
C TYR A 266 -2.84 -20.31 20.94
N HIS A 267 -1.85 -19.56 21.42
CA HIS A 267 -1.35 -18.32 20.79
C HIS A 267 -0.89 -18.53 19.33
N GLY A 268 -0.09 -19.57 19.05
CA GLY A 268 0.36 -19.88 17.70
C GLY A 268 -0.76 -20.29 16.75
N THR A 269 -1.80 -20.96 17.26
CA THR A 269 -3.01 -21.28 16.50
C THR A 269 -3.74 -19.99 16.10
N ALA A 270 -3.91 -19.05 17.04
CA ALA A 270 -4.48 -17.74 16.73
C ALA A 270 -3.63 -16.94 15.72
N CYS A 271 -2.29 -16.93 15.87
CA CYS A 271 -1.38 -16.32 14.89
C CYS A 271 -1.54 -16.93 13.49
N ALA A 272 -1.63 -18.26 13.41
CA ALA A 272 -1.79 -19.01 12.16
C ALA A 272 -3.11 -18.65 11.45
N GLY A 273 -4.21 -18.51 12.19
CA GLY A 273 -5.49 -18.11 11.61
C GLY A 273 -5.46 -16.71 11.00
N VAL A 274 -4.89 -15.74 11.71
CA VAL A 274 -4.74 -14.36 11.19
C VAL A 274 -3.88 -14.34 9.92
N ALA A 275 -2.76 -15.08 9.94
CA ALA A 275 -1.83 -15.12 8.82
C ALA A 275 -2.46 -15.76 7.58
N ALA A 276 -3.08 -16.94 7.72
CA ALA A 276 -3.57 -17.69 6.58
C ALA A 276 -4.61 -18.77 6.95
N ALA A 277 -5.66 -18.46 7.72
CA ALA A 277 -6.85 -19.31 7.75
C ALA A 277 -7.39 -19.58 6.32
N ALA A 278 -7.97 -20.76 6.11
CA ALA A 278 -8.64 -21.11 4.87
C ALA A 278 -9.77 -20.11 4.62
N THR A 279 -9.66 -19.38 3.52
CA THR A 279 -10.53 -18.24 3.23
C THR A 279 -11.52 -18.58 2.12
N ASN A 280 -12.73 -18.04 2.23
CA ASN A 280 -13.86 -18.28 1.33
C ASN A 280 -14.30 -19.76 1.30
N ASN A 281 -14.29 -20.40 2.47
CA ASN A 281 -14.68 -21.81 2.64
C ASN A 281 -16.09 -21.97 3.27
N GLY A 282 -16.73 -20.87 3.67
CA GLY A 282 -18.08 -20.84 4.23
C GLY A 282 -18.16 -21.11 5.73
N ILE A 283 -17.04 -21.20 6.43
CA ILE A 283 -16.95 -21.38 7.88
C ILE A 283 -16.02 -20.30 8.47
N GLY A 284 -15.97 -20.19 9.80
CA GLY A 284 -14.88 -19.50 10.47
C GLY A 284 -14.52 -18.10 10.00
N ILE A 285 -13.22 -17.84 9.86
CA ILE A 285 -12.61 -16.54 9.57
C ILE A 285 -11.85 -16.57 8.22
N ALA A 286 -11.54 -15.39 7.70
CA ALA A 286 -10.59 -15.22 6.59
C ALA A 286 -9.19 -14.86 7.12
N GLY A 287 -8.15 -15.48 6.55
CA GLY A 287 -6.74 -15.14 6.80
C GLY A 287 -6.14 -14.36 5.63
N ILE A 288 -5.21 -13.43 5.89
CA ILE A 288 -4.73 -12.49 4.86
C ILE A 288 -4.01 -13.20 3.71
N GLY A 289 -3.16 -14.17 4.03
CA GLY A 289 -2.43 -14.99 3.06
C GLY A 289 -3.33 -15.90 2.21
N TYR A 290 -4.64 -15.97 2.48
CA TYR A 290 -5.70 -16.62 1.71
C TYR A 290 -5.38 -18.05 1.20
N ASN A 291 -4.57 -18.24 0.15
CA ASN A 291 -4.13 -19.55 -0.35
C ASN A 291 -2.75 -20.03 0.14
N SER A 292 -1.97 -19.20 0.83
CA SER A 292 -0.64 -19.54 1.39
C SER A 292 -0.69 -20.71 2.37
N LYS A 293 0.41 -21.44 2.53
CA LYS A 293 0.52 -22.53 3.51
C LYS A 293 1.18 -22.05 4.80
N ILE A 294 0.99 -22.83 5.86
CA ILE A 294 1.58 -22.59 7.18
C ILE A 294 2.54 -23.72 7.50
N ILE A 295 3.75 -23.37 7.91
CA ILE A 295 4.73 -24.26 8.55
C ILE A 295 4.61 -24.02 10.05
N PRO A 296 4.01 -24.93 10.82
CA PRO A 296 3.92 -24.74 12.26
C PRO A 296 5.28 -25.08 12.90
N ILE A 297 5.81 -24.20 13.75
CA ILE A 297 7.07 -24.43 14.46
C ILE A 297 6.88 -24.12 15.94
N LYS A 298 6.94 -25.16 16.79
CA LYS A 298 6.90 -25.00 18.25
C LYS A 298 8.30 -24.77 18.77
N LEU A 299 8.51 -23.70 19.54
CA LEU A 299 9.81 -23.39 20.16
C LEU A 299 9.74 -22.97 21.62
N TYR A 300 8.54 -22.88 22.20
CA TYR A 300 8.35 -22.64 23.63
C TYR A 300 7.06 -23.25 24.17
N TYR A 301 6.99 -23.27 25.49
CA TYR A 301 5.86 -23.60 26.34
C TYR A 301 5.85 -22.60 27.51
N ASP A 302 4.68 -22.25 28.07
CA ASP A 302 4.51 -21.28 29.18
C ASP A 302 5.27 -19.94 28.99
N ASP A 303 5.26 -19.38 27.77
CA ASP A 303 5.98 -18.14 27.41
C ASP A 303 7.52 -18.15 27.63
N GLN A 304 8.12 -19.33 27.84
CA GLN A 304 9.55 -19.46 28.10
C GLN A 304 10.35 -19.81 26.86
N ILE A 305 11.03 -18.82 26.28
CA ILE A 305 11.89 -19.00 25.11
C ILE A 305 13.36 -19.02 25.51
N THR A 306 14.08 -20.08 25.14
CA THR A 306 15.54 -20.11 25.23
C THR A 306 16.18 -19.67 23.90
N ALA A 307 17.40 -19.13 23.96
CA ALA A 307 18.11 -18.70 22.76
C ALA A 307 18.49 -19.87 21.84
N SER A 308 18.75 -21.07 22.39
CA SER A 308 19.05 -22.26 21.59
C SER A 308 17.83 -22.70 20.78
N ASP A 309 16.65 -22.71 21.39
CA ASP A 309 15.43 -23.18 20.73
C ASP A 309 14.98 -22.18 19.66
N ALA A 310 15.14 -20.88 19.92
CA ALA A 310 14.90 -19.84 18.92
C ALA A 310 15.86 -19.95 17.72
N VAL A 311 17.15 -20.17 17.95
CA VAL A 311 18.14 -20.37 16.87
C VAL A 311 17.81 -21.62 16.05
N GLU A 312 17.52 -22.73 16.73
CA GLU A 312 17.14 -23.99 16.10
C GLU A 312 15.89 -23.82 15.24
N ALA A 313 14.84 -23.19 15.78
CA ALA A 313 13.58 -22.95 15.08
C ALA A 313 13.75 -22.07 13.83
N ILE A 314 14.49 -20.96 13.94
CA ILE A 314 14.74 -20.04 12.82
C ILE A 314 15.56 -20.75 11.74
N ASN A 315 16.64 -21.43 12.13
CA ASN A 315 17.49 -22.16 11.18
C ASN A 315 16.73 -23.29 10.49
N TRP A 316 15.90 -24.03 11.22
CA TRP A 316 15.09 -25.08 10.62
C TRP A 316 14.09 -24.48 9.63
N ALA A 317 13.39 -23.41 9.99
CA ALA A 317 12.37 -22.77 9.15
C ALA A 317 12.91 -22.39 7.76
N TYR A 318 13.98 -21.59 7.70
CA TYR A 318 14.47 -21.09 6.41
C TYR A 318 15.11 -22.19 5.55
N ASN A 319 15.58 -23.29 6.16
CA ASN A 319 16.09 -24.46 5.46
C ASN A 319 14.98 -25.45 5.02
N HIS A 320 13.72 -25.22 5.41
CA HIS A 320 12.57 -26.08 5.10
C HIS A 320 11.42 -25.29 4.49
N ASP A 321 11.71 -24.66 3.34
CA ASP A 321 10.75 -24.01 2.45
C ASP A 321 9.97 -22.82 3.05
N ALA A 322 10.38 -22.25 4.18
CA ALA A 322 9.74 -21.04 4.68
C ALA A 322 10.06 -19.84 3.78
N ASP A 323 9.04 -19.11 3.35
CA ASP A 323 9.22 -17.83 2.65
C ASP A 323 9.13 -16.64 3.60
N VAL A 324 8.30 -16.77 4.64
CA VAL A 324 8.01 -15.73 5.62
C VAL A 324 8.07 -16.36 7.01
N LEU A 325 8.73 -15.71 7.97
CA LEU A 325 8.81 -16.13 9.37
C LEU A 325 8.02 -15.13 10.22
N ASN A 326 7.05 -15.61 11.00
CA ASN A 326 6.30 -14.80 11.96
C ASN A 326 6.79 -15.08 13.39
N LEU A 327 7.27 -14.03 14.06
CA LEU A 327 7.80 -14.06 15.42
C LEU A 327 6.89 -13.20 16.33
N SER A 328 5.85 -13.80 16.89
CA SER A 328 4.91 -13.11 17.78
C SER A 328 5.26 -13.25 19.26
N TRP A 329 6.55 -13.20 19.56
CA TRP A 329 7.10 -13.36 20.90
C TRP A 329 8.25 -12.38 21.17
N THR A 330 8.70 -12.35 22.42
CA THR A 330 9.83 -11.53 22.87
C THR A 330 10.76 -12.37 23.73
N MET A 331 12.04 -12.01 23.75
CA MET A 331 13.01 -12.64 24.65
C MET A 331 14.16 -11.68 25.00
N GLY A 332 15.10 -12.13 25.84
CA GLY A 332 16.32 -11.38 26.13
C GLY A 332 17.27 -11.29 24.93
N ASN A 333 18.06 -10.21 24.86
CA ASN A 333 19.01 -9.98 23.77
C ASN A 333 19.98 -11.16 23.59
N SER A 334 20.14 -11.62 22.35
CA SER A 334 20.95 -12.79 22.02
C SER A 334 21.62 -12.64 20.65
N GLN A 335 22.96 -12.59 20.62
CA GLN A 335 23.71 -12.52 19.36
C GLN A 335 23.51 -13.76 18.47
N PRO A 336 23.48 -15.00 19.00
CA PRO A 336 23.17 -16.17 18.18
C PRO A 336 21.82 -16.08 17.46
N VAL A 337 20.79 -15.53 18.12
CA VAL A 337 19.47 -15.33 17.49
C VAL A 337 19.54 -14.29 16.36
N LEU A 338 20.28 -13.19 16.56
CA LEU A 338 20.50 -12.20 15.49
C LEU A 338 21.26 -12.79 14.30
N ASN A 339 22.22 -13.69 14.55
CA ASN A 339 22.92 -14.40 13.48
C ASN A 339 21.95 -15.31 12.71
N ALA A 340 21.13 -16.11 13.40
CA ALA A 340 20.13 -16.96 12.75
C ALA A 340 19.14 -16.16 11.90
N ILE A 341 18.70 -14.99 12.39
CA ILE A 341 17.88 -14.05 11.61
C ILE A 341 18.64 -13.53 10.39
N THR A 342 19.90 -13.16 10.56
CA THR A 342 20.77 -12.68 9.47
C THR A 342 20.94 -13.74 8.39
N ASP A 343 21.13 -15.00 8.78
CA ASP A 343 21.23 -16.13 7.86
C ASP A 343 19.88 -16.33 7.14
N ALA A 344 18.75 -16.29 7.85
CA ALA A 344 17.42 -16.43 7.23
C ALA A 344 17.12 -15.33 6.19
N VAL A 345 17.44 -14.07 6.48
CA VAL A 345 17.19 -12.92 5.57
C VAL A 345 18.21 -12.81 4.43
N ASN A 346 19.35 -13.53 4.49
CA ASN A 346 20.34 -13.52 3.42
C ASN A 346 20.29 -14.79 2.58
N ASP A 347 20.20 -15.97 3.21
CA ASP A 347 20.39 -17.27 2.56
C ASP A 347 19.07 -18.00 2.28
N GLY A 348 17.99 -17.66 3.01
CA GLY A 348 16.67 -18.22 2.80
C GLY A 348 16.17 -18.03 1.36
N ARG A 349 15.28 -18.92 0.89
CA ARG A 349 14.67 -18.84 -0.44
C ARG A 349 15.71 -18.74 -1.58
N ASP A 350 16.73 -19.59 -1.54
CA ASP A 350 17.86 -19.62 -2.49
C ASP A 350 18.64 -18.29 -2.57
N GLY A 351 18.92 -17.67 -1.42
CA GLY A 351 19.66 -16.40 -1.35
C GLY A 351 18.81 -15.15 -1.59
N LYS A 352 17.49 -15.27 -1.74
CA LYS A 352 16.57 -14.11 -1.81
C LYS A 352 16.20 -13.58 -0.42
N GLY A 353 16.44 -14.35 0.63
CA GLY A 353 16.07 -14.06 2.00
C GLY A 353 14.61 -14.36 2.31
N CYS A 354 14.36 -14.99 3.46
CA CYS A 354 13.03 -15.07 4.03
C CYS A 354 12.61 -13.73 4.63
N VAL A 355 11.34 -13.35 4.49
CA VAL A 355 10.80 -12.15 5.15
C VAL A 355 10.56 -12.44 6.63
N VAL A 356 11.28 -11.76 7.52
CA VAL A 356 11.14 -11.95 8.97
C VAL A 356 10.25 -10.85 9.55
N VAL A 357 9.08 -11.24 10.05
CA VAL A 357 8.08 -10.36 10.64
C VAL A 357 8.01 -10.59 12.14
N LYS A 358 8.05 -9.52 12.94
CA LYS A 358 8.07 -9.61 14.41
C LYS A 358 7.11 -8.62 15.05
N SER A 359 6.37 -9.06 16.06
CA SER A 359 5.43 -8.20 16.81
C SER A 359 6.17 -7.17 17.68
N ALA A 360 5.84 -5.88 17.64
CA ALA A 360 6.64 -4.84 18.29
C ALA A 360 6.81 -5.04 19.81
N GLY A 361 5.82 -5.61 20.49
CA GLY A 361 5.77 -5.82 21.94
C GLY A 361 4.60 -5.06 22.59
N ASN A 362 4.24 -5.46 23.82
CA ASN A 362 3.01 -5.00 24.50
C ASN A 362 3.26 -4.20 25.79
N THR A 363 4.43 -3.56 25.95
CA THR A 363 4.85 -2.91 27.20
C THR A 363 4.77 -1.37 27.20
N HIS A 364 4.25 -0.75 26.13
CA HIS A 364 4.34 0.70 25.89
C HIS A 364 5.80 1.22 25.86
N GLY A 365 6.77 0.35 25.59
CA GLY A 365 8.19 0.69 25.57
C GLY A 365 8.77 0.78 24.16
N GLU A 366 10.09 0.66 24.06
CA GLU A 366 10.75 0.46 22.78
C GLU A 366 10.39 -0.90 22.17
N VAL A 367 10.45 -1.01 20.83
CA VAL A 367 10.32 -2.28 20.11
C VAL A 367 11.22 -3.33 20.75
N THR A 368 10.66 -4.47 21.14
CA THR A 368 11.43 -5.47 21.89
C THR A 368 12.28 -6.35 20.97
N PHE A 369 13.26 -7.06 21.54
CA PHE A 369 14.10 -8.00 20.81
C PHE A 369 13.28 -9.18 20.24
N PRO A 370 13.57 -9.67 19.02
CA PRO A 370 14.63 -9.24 18.09
C PRO A 370 14.21 -8.15 17.08
N GLY A 371 13.08 -7.45 17.30
CA GLY A 371 12.51 -6.50 16.32
C GLY A 371 13.34 -5.28 15.99
N GLN A 372 14.32 -4.95 16.82
CA GLN A 372 15.25 -3.85 16.56
C GLN A 372 16.29 -4.20 15.49
N HIS A 373 16.33 -5.44 15.00
CA HIS A 373 17.24 -5.83 13.93
C HIS A 373 16.84 -5.14 12.61
N PRO A 374 17.75 -4.45 11.90
CA PRO A 374 17.40 -3.60 10.74
C PRO A 374 16.72 -4.32 9.54
N LYS A 375 16.83 -5.65 9.48
CA LYS A 375 16.19 -6.49 8.44
C LYS A 375 14.99 -7.29 8.97
N VAL A 376 14.43 -6.92 10.12
CA VAL A 376 13.20 -7.52 10.66
C VAL A 376 12.09 -6.50 10.53
N LEU A 377 10.96 -6.88 9.93
CA LEU A 377 9.74 -6.08 9.90
C LEU A 377 9.09 -6.07 11.29
N ALA A 378 9.32 -5.01 12.07
CA ALA A 378 8.68 -4.84 13.36
C ALA A 378 7.29 -4.20 13.22
N VAL A 379 6.28 -4.86 13.79
CA VAL A 379 4.86 -4.52 13.58
C VAL A 379 4.18 -4.05 14.86
N GLY A 380 3.80 -2.78 14.89
CA GLY A 380 3.00 -2.19 15.97
C GLY A 380 1.49 -2.39 15.78
N ALA A 381 0.72 -2.08 16.81
CA ALA A 381 -0.72 -2.31 16.87
C ALA A 381 -1.55 -1.00 16.85
N THR A 382 -2.59 -0.97 16.02
CA THR A 382 -3.57 0.14 15.92
C THR A 382 -4.99 -0.31 16.21
N ASN A 383 -5.83 0.60 16.68
CA ASN A 383 -7.26 0.35 16.86
C ASN A 383 -8.08 0.70 15.59
N GLU A 384 -9.40 0.59 15.66
CA GLU A 384 -10.30 0.84 14.53
C GLU A 384 -10.25 2.28 13.98
N ASN A 385 -9.73 3.21 14.78
CA ASN A 385 -9.57 4.61 14.45
C ASN A 385 -8.14 4.96 13.98
N ASP A 386 -7.30 3.96 13.68
CA ASP A 386 -5.87 4.11 13.35
C ASP A 386 -5.00 4.71 14.45
N ASN A 387 -5.53 4.84 15.66
CA ASN A 387 -4.70 5.27 16.79
C ASN A 387 -3.86 4.09 17.25
N ARG A 388 -2.56 4.34 17.51
CA ARG A 388 -1.70 3.35 18.15
C ARG A 388 -2.32 2.93 19.49
N TRP A 389 -2.38 1.64 19.73
CA TRP A 389 -2.79 1.12 21.02
C TRP A 389 -1.78 1.49 22.12
N SER A 390 -2.29 1.79 23.32
CA SER A 390 -1.45 2.19 24.45
C SER A 390 -0.46 1.11 24.86
N TYR A 391 -0.75 -0.18 24.66
CA TYR A 391 0.21 -1.25 24.98
C TYR A 391 1.33 -1.39 23.93
N SER A 392 1.10 -0.98 22.67
CA SER A 392 2.04 -1.23 21.58
C SER A 392 3.39 -0.60 21.88
N CYS A 393 4.47 -1.36 21.75
CA CYS A 393 5.80 -0.79 21.69
C CYS A 393 5.97 0.07 20.42
N TYR A 394 6.92 1.00 20.48
CA TYR A 394 7.21 2.00 19.44
C TYR A 394 8.72 2.32 19.42
N GLY A 395 9.17 3.29 18.64
CA GLY A 395 10.58 3.74 18.62
C GLY A 395 11.31 3.42 17.30
N ASN A 396 12.63 3.61 17.31
CA ASN A 396 13.48 3.54 16.09
C ASN A 396 13.48 2.18 15.39
N GLY A 397 13.11 1.10 16.08
CA GLY A 397 13.03 -0.23 15.50
C GLY A 397 11.65 -0.58 14.95
N LEU A 398 10.69 0.36 14.87
CA LEU A 398 9.33 0.11 14.37
C LEU A 398 9.25 0.34 12.86
N ASP A 399 8.70 -0.60 12.09
CA ASP A 399 8.55 -0.43 10.63
C ASP A 399 7.15 -0.02 10.22
N VAL A 400 6.12 -0.75 10.65
CA VAL A 400 4.73 -0.53 10.22
C VAL A 400 3.75 -0.85 11.34
N MET A 401 2.50 -0.44 11.14
CA MET A 401 1.38 -0.78 12.00
C MET A 401 0.41 -1.71 11.30
N ALA A 402 -0.24 -2.59 12.07
CA ALA A 402 -1.42 -3.29 11.62
C ALA A 402 -2.56 -3.20 12.66
N PRO A 403 -3.82 -3.38 12.27
CA PRO A 403 -4.94 -3.40 13.20
C PRO A 403 -4.76 -4.46 14.29
N SER A 404 -5.27 -4.22 15.49
CA SER A 404 -5.31 -5.22 16.57
C SER A 404 -6.48 -4.93 17.51
N GLY A 405 -6.82 -5.89 18.36
CA GLY A 405 -7.86 -5.77 19.38
C GLY A 405 -7.34 -5.29 20.73
N TRP A 406 -8.26 -5.19 21.68
CA TRP A 406 -7.99 -5.12 23.11
C TRP A 406 -9.18 -5.75 23.81
N ALA A 407 -8.97 -6.75 24.65
CA ALA A 407 -10.03 -7.54 25.26
C ALA A 407 -10.96 -6.78 26.24
N TYR A 408 -10.87 -5.44 26.35
CA TYR A 408 -11.64 -4.62 27.31
C TYR A 408 -12.15 -3.29 26.71
N ASN A 409 -13.19 -2.70 27.31
CA ASN A 409 -13.65 -1.31 27.06
C ASN A 409 -14.35 -0.99 25.71
N GLY A 410 -15.23 -1.86 25.22
CA GLY A 410 -16.19 -1.46 24.16
C GLY A 410 -15.57 -1.07 22.82
N THR A 411 -14.31 -1.44 22.60
CA THR A 411 -13.60 -1.34 21.33
C THR A 411 -13.99 -2.49 20.41
N LYS A 412 -13.61 -2.42 19.13
CA LYS A 412 -13.93 -3.52 18.21
C LYS A 412 -13.11 -4.76 18.57
N PRO A 413 -13.76 -5.92 18.80
CA PRO A 413 -13.06 -7.17 19.03
C PRO A 413 -12.23 -7.56 17.80
N PHE A 414 -11.22 -8.40 18.01
CA PHE A 414 -10.38 -8.91 16.93
C PHE A 414 -10.54 -10.42 16.87
N TYR A 415 -11.04 -10.89 15.73
CA TYR A 415 -11.41 -12.28 15.53
C TYR A 415 -10.22 -13.10 15.04
N SER A 416 -10.01 -14.25 15.66
CA SER A 416 -9.09 -15.27 15.17
C SER A 416 -9.68 -16.68 15.37
N ILE A 417 -8.96 -17.69 14.89
CA ILE A 417 -9.19 -19.07 15.31
C ILE A 417 -8.61 -19.27 16.71
N ASP A 418 -9.13 -20.26 17.41
CA ASP A 418 -8.70 -20.68 18.73
C ASP A 418 -8.43 -22.19 18.70
N ILE A 419 -7.93 -22.73 19.79
CA ILE A 419 -7.85 -24.18 19.94
C ILE A 419 -9.26 -24.74 20.19
N LYS A 420 -9.54 -25.93 19.65
CA LYS A 420 -10.81 -26.62 19.92
C LYS A 420 -11.05 -26.79 21.42
N GLY A 421 -12.27 -26.50 21.87
CA GLY A 421 -12.70 -26.70 23.25
C GLY A 421 -12.77 -25.40 24.05
N HIS A 422 -12.60 -25.49 25.37
CA HIS A 422 -12.70 -24.38 26.32
C HIS A 422 -11.34 -23.98 26.91
N ASP A 423 -10.25 -24.61 26.47
CA ASP A 423 -8.90 -24.43 27.05
C ASP A 423 -8.09 -23.31 26.34
N GLY A 424 -8.74 -22.58 25.43
CA GLY A 424 -8.16 -21.53 24.60
C GLY A 424 -8.42 -20.10 25.11
N LEU A 425 -8.44 -19.14 24.19
CA LEU A 425 -8.83 -17.75 24.45
C LEU A 425 -10.31 -17.60 24.86
N ASN A 426 -11.11 -18.65 24.73
CA ASN A 426 -12.52 -18.70 25.14
C ASN A 426 -12.76 -19.42 26.49
N ASP A 427 -11.80 -19.38 27.42
CA ASP A 427 -11.91 -20.01 28.76
C ASP A 427 -13.19 -19.63 29.53
N ASP A 428 -13.71 -20.59 30.30
CA ASP A 428 -14.97 -20.60 31.04
C ASP A 428 -15.08 -19.53 32.16
N ASP A 429 -14.00 -18.78 32.44
CA ASP A 429 -13.99 -17.60 33.32
C ASP A 429 -13.68 -16.31 32.55
N PRO A 430 -14.57 -15.87 31.62
CA PRO A 430 -14.38 -14.61 30.93
C PRO A 430 -14.39 -13.47 31.95
N PRO A 431 -13.57 -12.40 31.76
CA PRO A 431 -13.49 -11.30 32.70
C PRO A 431 -14.89 -10.81 33.09
N THR A 432 -15.17 -10.77 34.39
CA THR A 432 -16.53 -10.54 34.92
C THR A 432 -17.21 -9.35 34.25
N GLY A 433 -18.31 -9.61 33.51
CA GLY A 433 -19.10 -8.61 32.79
C GLY A 433 -19.05 -8.70 31.26
N SER A 434 -18.28 -9.63 30.69
CA SER A 434 -18.26 -9.88 29.24
C SER A 434 -19.49 -10.66 28.74
N PRO A 435 -20.11 -10.26 27.61
CA PRO A 435 -21.19 -11.03 27.00
C PRO A 435 -20.67 -12.36 26.46
N THR A 436 -21.46 -13.43 26.68
CA THR A 436 -21.22 -14.84 26.32
C THR A 436 -20.44 -15.03 25.01
N ASP A 437 -19.52 -15.99 25.01
CA ASP A 437 -18.60 -16.31 23.92
C ASP A 437 -19.27 -16.68 22.60
N LEU A 438 -18.46 -16.82 21.55
CA LEU A 438 -18.94 -17.31 20.26
C LEU A 438 -19.57 -18.70 20.45
N ALA A 439 -20.64 -19.00 19.71
CA ALA A 439 -21.30 -20.30 19.80
C ALA A 439 -20.40 -21.46 19.33
N ASP A 440 -19.37 -21.14 18.55
CA ASP A 440 -18.33 -22.04 18.09
C ASP A 440 -17.02 -21.62 18.77
N THR A 441 -16.57 -22.40 19.76
CA THR A 441 -15.40 -22.08 20.59
C THR A 441 -14.08 -22.39 19.91
N ASP A 442 -14.11 -23.03 18.74
CA ASP A 442 -12.96 -23.12 17.84
C ASP A 442 -12.53 -21.72 17.32
N TYR A 443 -13.31 -20.66 17.58
CA TYR A 443 -13.01 -19.29 17.18
C TYR A 443 -13.10 -18.34 18.36
N THR A 444 -12.30 -17.30 18.37
CA THR A 444 -12.29 -16.29 19.42
C THR A 444 -12.45 -14.89 18.87
N LYS A 445 -13.02 -14.01 19.70
CA LYS A 445 -13.09 -12.56 19.46
C LYS A 445 -12.11 -11.77 20.37
N TRP A 446 -11.30 -12.50 21.14
CA TRP A 446 -10.47 -12.00 22.24
C TRP A 446 -8.98 -11.94 21.92
N PHE A 447 -8.56 -12.35 20.71
CA PHE A 447 -7.15 -12.26 20.34
C PHE A 447 -6.71 -10.80 20.23
N ASP A 448 -5.62 -10.40 20.89
CA ASP A 448 -5.16 -9.02 20.91
C ASP A 448 -3.63 -8.89 20.93
N GLY A 449 -3.12 -7.71 21.27
CA GLY A 449 -1.69 -7.45 21.33
C GLY A 449 -1.05 -7.21 19.96
N THR A 450 0.25 -6.92 19.92
CA THR A 450 1.00 -6.85 18.66
C THR A 450 1.08 -8.22 17.97
N SER A 451 0.77 -9.30 18.68
CA SER A 451 0.64 -10.67 18.14
C SER A 451 -0.56 -10.86 17.23
N ALA A 452 -1.62 -10.04 17.34
CA ALA A 452 -2.67 -9.99 16.33
C ALA A 452 -2.27 -9.13 15.11
N ALA A 453 -1.31 -8.21 15.27
CA ALA A 453 -0.86 -7.30 14.21
C ALA A 453 0.20 -7.95 13.29
N ALA A 454 1.25 -8.55 13.86
CA ALA A 454 2.35 -9.18 13.11
C ALA A 454 1.93 -10.23 12.06
N PRO A 455 1.07 -11.23 12.37
CA PRO A 455 0.67 -12.25 11.41
C PRO A 455 -0.11 -11.66 10.21
N GLN A 456 -0.72 -10.49 10.36
CA GLN A 456 -1.33 -9.79 9.22
C GLN A 456 -0.28 -9.34 8.20
N VAL A 457 0.85 -8.83 8.68
CA VAL A 457 1.99 -8.43 7.84
C VAL A 457 2.66 -9.66 7.24
N ALA A 458 2.76 -10.77 7.98
CA ALA A 458 3.26 -12.04 7.44
C ALA A 458 2.37 -12.57 6.30
N GLY A 459 1.05 -12.53 6.48
CA GLY A 459 0.08 -12.84 5.42
C GLY A 459 0.20 -11.92 4.21
N LEU A 460 0.42 -10.62 4.43
CA LEU A 460 0.64 -9.64 3.35
C LEU A 460 1.93 -9.91 2.58
N ALA A 461 3.04 -10.19 3.27
CA ALA A 461 4.30 -10.58 2.63
C ALA A 461 4.10 -11.81 1.74
N ALA A 462 3.32 -12.78 2.19
CA ALA A 462 3.00 -13.97 1.40
C ALA A 462 2.14 -13.65 0.16
N LEU A 463 1.19 -12.70 0.25
CA LEU A 463 0.45 -12.23 -0.93
C LEU A 463 1.37 -11.54 -1.95
N ILE A 464 2.29 -10.69 -1.49
CA ILE A 464 3.29 -10.02 -2.36
C ILE A 464 4.13 -11.07 -3.09
N LEU A 465 4.70 -12.02 -2.36
CA LEU A 465 5.51 -13.11 -2.94
C LEU A 465 4.72 -14.04 -3.86
N SER A 466 3.39 -14.10 -3.73
CA SER A 466 2.55 -14.88 -4.65
C SER A 466 2.42 -14.24 -6.04
N ILE A 467 2.65 -12.93 -6.14
CA ILE A 467 2.70 -12.22 -7.41
C ILE A 467 4.05 -12.47 -8.08
N ASP A 468 5.14 -12.23 -7.34
CA ASP A 468 6.50 -12.44 -7.81
C ASP A 468 7.36 -13.05 -6.70
N ASN A 469 7.64 -14.35 -6.81
CA ASN A 469 8.49 -15.06 -5.86
C ASN A 469 9.99 -14.82 -6.09
N SER A 470 10.37 -14.03 -7.10
CA SER A 470 11.76 -13.63 -7.33
C SER A 470 12.18 -12.43 -6.47
N LEU A 471 11.22 -11.71 -5.90
CA LEU A 471 11.43 -10.63 -4.93
C LEU A 471 12.32 -11.09 -3.76
N THR A 472 13.27 -10.24 -3.39
CA THR A 472 14.10 -10.43 -2.19
C THR A 472 13.34 -10.00 -0.93
N GLU A 473 13.79 -10.45 0.26
CA GLU A 473 13.27 -9.98 1.54
C GLU A 473 13.24 -8.45 1.61
N GLU A 474 14.34 -7.81 1.23
CA GLU A 474 14.50 -6.36 1.30
C GLU A 474 13.46 -5.66 0.42
N GLN A 475 13.19 -6.20 -0.77
CA GLN A 475 12.17 -5.65 -1.67
C GLN A 475 10.76 -5.82 -1.13
N VAL A 476 10.43 -6.98 -0.56
CA VAL A 476 9.11 -7.21 0.07
C VAL A 476 8.91 -6.27 1.26
N ARG A 477 9.90 -6.18 2.15
CA ARG A 477 9.88 -5.26 3.29
C ARG A 477 9.72 -3.82 2.84
N TYR A 478 10.47 -3.42 1.82
CA TYR A 478 10.39 -2.08 1.27
C TYR A 478 9.01 -1.77 0.66
N ILE A 479 8.42 -2.70 -0.10
CA ILE A 479 7.05 -2.56 -0.64
C ILE A 479 6.06 -2.37 0.51
N ILE A 480 6.11 -3.22 1.55
CA ILE A 480 5.20 -3.12 2.70
C ILE A 480 5.31 -1.77 3.39
N CYS A 481 6.53 -1.31 3.66
CA CYS A 481 6.78 -0.04 4.33
C CYS A 481 6.29 1.16 3.50
N HIS A 482 6.66 1.25 2.22
CA HIS A 482 6.43 2.45 1.42
C HIS A 482 5.07 2.48 0.72
N THR A 483 4.24 1.46 0.92
CA THR A 483 2.84 1.47 0.49
C THR A 483 1.88 1.60 1.66
N ALA A 484 2.38 1.65 2.90
CA ALA A 484 1.58 1.86 4.09
C ALA A 484 0.85 3.21 4.02
N ASP A 485 -0.37 3.24 4.58
CA ASP A 485 -1.10 4.47 4.79
C ASP A 485 -0.44 5.22 5.94
N ASP A 486 0.30 6.27 5.60
CA ASP A 486 0.99 7.15 6.55
C ASP A 486 0.04 7.64 7.66
N LYS A 487 0.51 7.54 8.89
CA LYS A 487 -0.16 8.00 10.11
C LYS A 487 0.84 8.78 10.94
N GLY A 488 0.42 9.95 11.42
CA GLY A 488 1.30 10.80 12.23
C GLY A 488 1.99 11.85 11.37
N SER A 489 3.31 11.91 11.47
CA SER A 489 4.12 12.86 10.70
C SER A 489 4.48 12.27 9.34
N GLU A 490 4.57 13.11 8.31
CA GLU A 490 4.88 12.63 6.95
C GLU A 490 6.17 11.79 6.90
N GLY A 491 6.07 10.60 6.32
CA GLY A 491 7.16 9.63 6.20
C GLY A 491 7.24 8.69 7.40
N TRP A 492 8.46 8.20 7.70
CA TRP A 492 8.67 7.35 8.87
C TRP A 492 8.67 8.20 10.15
N ASP A 493 7.91 7.77 11.16
CA ASP A 493 8.01 8.30 12.52
C ASP A 493 8.12 7.21 13.58
N SER A 494 8.64 7.58 14.75
CA SER A 494 8.89 6.62 15.83
C SER A 494 7.62 6.11 16.52
N TYR A 495 6.44 6.62 16.17
CA TYR A 495 5.17 6.25 16.80
C TYR A 495 4.31 5.35 15.91
N TYR A 496 4.38 5.52 14.59
CA TYR A 496 3.62 4.76 13.60
C TYR A 496 4.51 4.02 12.59
N GLY A 497 5.83 4.14 12.67
CA GLY A 497 6.72 3.66 11.62
C GLY A 497 6.39 4.37 10.31
N TRP A 498 6.27 3.62 9.23
CA TRP A 498 5.78 4.10 7.93
C TRP A 498 4.24 4.21 7.84
N GLY A 499 3.51 3.88 8.91
CA GLY A 499 2.05 3.93 8.96
C GLY A 499 1.39 2.56 8.96
N ARG A 500 0.07 2.53 8.74
CA ARG A 500 -0.71 1.27 8.73
C ARG A 500 -0.53 0.56 7.40
N ILE A 501 -0.30 -0.75 7.41
CA ILE A 501 -0.24 -1.55 6.18
C ILE A 501 -1.47 -1.34 5.27
N ASN A 502 -1.22 -1.29 3.97
CA ASN A 502 -2.22 -1.23 2.92
C ASN A 502 -1.99 -2.41 1.96
N ALA A 503 -2.79 -3.45 2.12
CA ALA A 503 -2.62 -4.70 1.38
C ALA A 503 -2.79 -4.50 -0.13
N TYR A 504 -3.72 -3.63 -0.55
CA TYR A 504 -3.99 -3.39 -1.97
C TYR A 504 -2.81 -2.70 -2.65
N LEU A 505 -2.32 -1.58 -2.07
CA LEU A 505 -1.20 -0.86 -2.66
C LEU A 505 0.08 -1.70 -2.66
N ALA A 506 0.31 -2.48 -1.61
CA ALA A 506 1.45 -3.41 -1.54
C ALA A 506 1.40 -4.49 -2.63
N VAL A 507 0.28 -5.22 -2.74
CA VAL A 507 0.12 -6.27 -3.76
C VAL A 507 0.13 -5.70 -5.17
N LYS A 508 -0.54 -4.56 -5.39
CA LYS A 508 -0.50 -3.85 -6.67
C LYS A 508 0.91 -3.41 -7.02
N SER A 509 1.73 -3.04 -6.03
CA SER A 509 3.11 -2.67 -6.27
C SER A 509 3.92 -3.88 -6.72
N ALA A 510 3.68 -5.06 -6.15
CA ALA A 510 4.32 -6.33 -6.51
C ALA A 510 4.01 -6.83 -7.95
N ASP A 511 2.91 -6.40 -8.56
CA ASP A 511 2.50 -6.79 -9.92
C ASP A 511 3.23 -6.01 -11.04
N LYS A 512 3.96 -4.95 -10.66
CA LYS A 512 4.49 -3.97 -11.60
C LYS A 512 5.88 -4.34 -12.14
N GLN A 513 5.95 -5.29 -13.07
CA GLN A 513 6.97 -5.19 -14.13
C GLN A 513 6.53 -4.10 -15.10
N PHE A 514 7.02 -2.87 -14.91
CA PHE A 514 6.50 -1.74 -15.65
C PHE A 514 7.35 -1.28 -16.83
N THR A 515 6.61 -0.90 -17.87
CA THR A 515 6.99 0.20 -18.75
C THR A 515 6.31 1.49 -18.29
N LEU A 516 7.09 2.50 -17.87
CA LEU A 516 6.58 3.76 -17.30
C LEU A 516 6.85 4.96 -18.22
N SER A 517 5.88 5.87 -18.30
CA SER A 517 6.01 7.17 -18.98
C SER A 517 5.10 8.22 -18.34
N GLY A 518 5.50 9.49 -18.40
CA GLY A 518 4.66 10.61 -18.00
C GLY A 518 4.89 11.10 -16.56
N SER A 519 3.96 11.91 -16.08
CA SER A 519 4.03 12.52 -14.75
C SER A 519 3.37 11.61 -13.71
N LEU A 520 4.04 11.38 -12.57
CA LEU A 520 3.48 10.61 -11.48
C LEU A 520 2.20 11.26 -10.96
N GLN A 521 1.14 10.46 -10.84
CA GLN A 521 -0.14 10.92 -10.28
C GLN A 521 -0.19 10.69 -8.76
N ASN A 522 0.49 9.65 -8.28
CA ASN A 522 0.55 9.24 -6.88
C ASN A 522 2.00 9.05 -6.44
N ASN A 523 2.21 8.87 -5.13
CA ASN A 523 3.48 8.36 -4.65
C ASN A 523 3.69 6.97 -5.25
N GLU A 524 4.86 6.75 -5.83
CA GLU A 524 5.18 5.48 -6.49
C GLU A 524 6.39 4.82 -5.85
N CYS A 525 6.33 3.49 -5.80
CA CYS A 525 7.45 2.64 -5.42
C CYS A 525 7.87 1.81 -6.64
N TRP A 526 9.12 1.98 -7.07
CA TRP A 526 9.77 1.26 -8.17
C TRP A 526 10.69 0.20 -7.59
N TRP A 527 10.60 -1.05 -8.05
CA TRP A 527 11.46 -2.16 -7.63
C TRP A 527 11.68 -3.11 -8.81
N GLY A 528 12.64 -4.04 -8.69
CA GLY A 528 12.95 -5.00 -9.75
C GLY A 528 13.42 -4.32 -11.04
N SER A 529 13.23 -4.99 -12.18
CA SER A 529 13.64 -4.45 -13.49
C SER A 529 12.53 -3.63 -14.14
N ILE A 530 12.73 -2.33 -14.25
CA ILE A 530 11.79 -1.38 -14.86
C ILE A 530 12.41 -0.83 -16.13
N THR A 531 11.65 -0.77 -17.22
CA THR A 531 12.09 -0.11 -18.45
C THR A 531 11.24 1.12 -18.71
N LEU A 532 11.79 2.32 -18.74
CA LEU A 532 10.99 3.51 -19.09
C LEU A 532 10.63 3.48 -20.58
N THR A 533 9.49 4.08 -20.94
CA THR A 533 9.08 4.31 -22.35
C THR A 533 9.19 5.77 -22.76
N ASP A 534 9.12 6.68 -21.81
CA ASP A 534 9.30 8.11 -22.02
C ASP A 534 9.96 8.74 -20.79
N ASN A 535 10.07 10.07 -20.79
CA ASN A 535 10.42 10.84 -19.61
C ASN A 535 9.44 10.52 -18.49
N VAL A 536 9.97 10.42 -17.27
CA VAL A 536 9.17 10.40 -16.05
C VAL A 536 9.34 11.73 -15.34
N THR A 537 8.25 12.29 -14.82
CA THR A 537 8.28 13.46 -13.93
C THR A 537 7.71 13.09 -12.57
N VAL A 538 8.44 13.39 -11.50
CA VAL A 538 7.98 13.34 -10.11
C VAL A 538 7.53 14.76 -9.73
N PRO A 539 6.22 15.07 -9.71
CA PRO A 539 5.74 16.42 -9.42
C PRO A 539 6.03 16.86 -7.99
N ASP A 540 5.93 18.17 -7.74
CA ASP A 540 5.95 18.70 -6.38
C ASP A 540 4.85 18.05 -5.52
N GLY A 541 5.16 17.77 -4.26
CA GLY A 541 4.28 17.01 -3.34
C GLY A 541 4.12 15.51 -3.65
N LYS A 542 4.88 14.95 -4.61
CA LYS A 542 4.90 13.50 -4.88
C LYS A 542 6.25 12.89 -4.54
N ILE A 543 6.21 11.63 -4.14
CA ILE A 543 7.38 10.85 -3.76
C ILE A 543 7.56 9.72 -4.76
N LEU A 544 8.73 9.68 -5.39
CA LEU A 544 9.20 8.49 -6.09
C LEU A 544 10.22 7.78 -5.20
N THR A 545 9.96 6.52 -4.97
CA THR A 545 10.71 5.67 -4.05
C THR A 545 11.26 4.50 -4.88
N VAL A 546 12.57 4.40 -5.04
CA VAL A 546 13.26 3.37 -5.84
C VAL A 546 13.96 2.40 -4.90
N ALA A 547 13.46 1.17 -4.87
CA ALA A 547 13.85 0.12 -3.93
C ALA A 547 15.27 -0.41 -4.18
N PRO A 548 15.91 -0.95 -3.12
CA PRO A 548 17.14 -1.73 -3.25
C PRO A 548 17.06 -2.84 -4.31
N GLY A 549 18.12 -2.92 -5.11
CA GLY A 549 18.27 -3.86 -6.22
C GLY A 549 17.39 -3.55 -7.44
N ALA A 550 16.62 -2.45 -7.44
CA ALA A 550 15.86 -2.05 -8.62
C ALA A 550 16.80 -1.69 -9.77
N VAL A 551 16.50 -2.13 -10.98
CA VAL A 551 17.22 -1.79 -12.20
C VAL A 551 16.29 -0.99 -13.11
N ILE A 552 16.56 0.30 -13.24
CA ILE A 552 15.80 1.23 -14.08
C ILE A 552 16.54 1.40 -15.40
N SER A 553 15.98 0.85 -16.48
CA SER A 553 16.46 0.99 -17.85
C SER A 553 15.79 2.16 -18.56
N ILE A 554 16.55 3.21 -18.88
CA ILE A 554 16.04 4.44 -19.51
C ILE A 554 16.32 4.45 -21.02
N PRO A 555 15.32 4.65 -21.89
CA PRO A 555 15.52 4.64 -23.33
C PRO A 555 16.16 5.93 -23.85
N ASN A 556 16.55 5.89 -25.13
CA ASN A 556 17.37 6.92 -25.74
C ASN A 556 16.72 8.32 -25.69
N GLY A 557 17.46 9.31 -25.20
CA GLY A 557 17.05 10.71 -25.07
C GLY A 557 16.01 10.98 -24.00
N LYS A 558 15.81 10.07 -23.04
CA LYS A 558 14.85 10.26 -21.93
C LYS A 558 15.52 10.59 -20.60
N LYS A 559 14.73 11.04 -19.64
CA LYS A 559 15.17 11.46 -18.30
C LYS A 559 14.16 11.12 -17.21
N ILE A 560 14.64 11.14 -15.98
CA ILE A 560 13.81 11.22 -14.77
C ILE A 560 13.91 12.66 -14.28
N GLN A 561 12.79 13.39 -14.26
CA GLN A 561 12.72 14.74 -13.75
C GLN A 561 12.09 14.73 -12.35
N VAL A 562 12.77 15.30 -11.36
CA VAL A 562 12.34 15.30 -9.96
C VAL A 562 12.07 16.73 -9.50
N ASN A 563 10.79 17.07 -9.35
CA ASN A 563 10.33 18.31 -8.75
C ASN A 563 9.86 18.09 -7.29
N GLY A 564 9.36 16.89 -6.97
CA GLY A 564 8.96 16.46 -5.62
C GLY A 564 10.11 15.84 -4.83
N MET A 565 9.99 14.56 -4.45
CA MET A 565 11.02 13.84 -3.71
C MET A 565 11.40 12.53 -4.40
N LEU A 566 12.71 12.26 -4.51
CA LEU A 566 13.25 10.95 -4.90
C LEU A 566 13.96 10.32 -3.71
N ILE A 567 13.56 9.10 -3.33
CA ILE A 567 14.25 8.26 -2.36
C ILE A 567 14.74 7.02 -3.10
N ALA A 568 16.04 6.90 -3.35
CA ALA A 568 16.65 5.76 -4.02
C ALA A 568 17.76 5.17 -3.15
N ASN A 569 17.72 3.86 -2.90
CA ASN A 569 18.70 3.18 -2.09
C ASN A 569 19.17 1.91 -2.80
N ASN A 570 20.48 1.71 -3.00
CA ASN A 570 21.08 0.53 -3.63
C ASN A 570 20.43 0.12 -4.96
N ALA A 571 20.03 1.09 -5.79
CA ALA A 571 19.38 0.86 -7.08
C ALA A 571 20.33 1.15 -8.25
N THR A 572 20.08 0.54 -9.40
CA THR A 572 20.81 0.77 -10.65
C THR A 572 19.96 1.56 -11.63
N PHE A 573 20.47 2.69 -12.12
CA PHE A 573 19.90 3.48 -13.22
C PHE A 573 20.83 3.38 -14.42
N GLN A 574 20.36 2.80 -15.51
CA GLN A 574 21.18 2.49 -16.68
C GLN A 574 20.46 2.81 -17.99
N PRO A 575 21.16 3.09 -19.09
CA PRO A 575 20.52 3.13 -20.39
C PRO A 575 19.92 1.76 -20.75
N ALA A 576 18.80 1.77 -21.46
CA ALA A 576 18.40 0.61 -22.25
C ALA A 576 19.51 0.27 -23.26
N SER A 577 19.63 -0.99 -23.68
CA SER A 577 20.73 -1.44 -24.54
C SER A 577 20.95 -0.53 -25.76
N GLY A 578 22.15 0.07 -25.86
CA GLY A 578 22.54 0.98 -26.94
C GLY A 578 21.96 2.40 -26.86
N ALA A 579 21.29 2.77 -25.77
CA ALA A 579 20.74 4.10 -25.56
C ALA A 579 21.72 5.06 -24.88
N THR A 580 21.55 6.36 -25.11
CA THR A 580 22.05 7.43 -24.24
C THR A 580 20.86 8.13 -23.59
N TRP A 581 20.94 8.45 -22.31
CA TRP A 581 19.83 9.07 -21.57
C TRP A 581 20.31 10.32 -20.82
N TYR A 582 19.42 11.27 -20.51
CA TYR A 582 19.81 12.56 -19.94
C TYR A 582 19.90 12.59 -18.40
N GLY A 583 19.94 11.44 -17.75
CA GLY A 583 20.11 11.37 -16.30
C GLY A 583 18.86 11.59 -15.48
N ILE A 584 19.12 11.75 -14.17
CA ILE A 584 18.14 12.22 -13.18
C ILE A 584 18.36 13.72 -13.00
N GLN A 585 17.30 14.51 -13.17
CA GLN A 585 17.35 15.96 -13.11
C GLN A 585 16.43 16.47 -12.00
N PHE A 586 17.00 17.08 -10.97
CA PHE A 586 16.28 17.73 -9.88
C PHE A 586 16.03 19.20 -10.22
N TYR A 587 14.77 19.63 -10.19
CA TYR A 587 14.37 21.01 -10.46
C TYR A 587 13.49 21.55 -9.34
N ASN A 588 14.00 22.56 -8.61
CA ASN A 588 13.25 23.25 -7.55
C ASN A 588 12.69 22.29 -6.48
N CYS A 589 13.47 21.26 -6.15
CA CYS A 589 13.12 20.20 -5.20
C CYS A 589 13.23 20.72 -3.76
N SER A 590 12.14 21.27 -3.21
CA SER A 590 12.10 21.75 -1.81
C SER A 590 12.13 20.62 -0.77
N SER A 591 11.78 19.39 -1.19
CA SER A 591 11.76 18.19 -0.34
C SER A 591 13.13 17.51 -0.30
N ASN A 592 13.46 16.84 0.81
CA ASN A 592 14.76 16.19 1.00
C ASN A 592 14.85 14.87 0.22
N SER A 593 15.32 14.92 -1.02
CA SER A 593 15.61 13.69 -1.78
C SER A 593 16.86 13.00 -1.25
N GLU A 594 16.89 11.67 -1.28
CA GLU A 594 18.03 10.85 -0.84
C GLU A 594 18.37 9.81 -1.91
N VAL A 595 19.61 9.83 -2.41
CA VAL A 595 20.13 8.83 -3.35
C VAL A 595 21.38 8.22 -2.74
N ILE A 596 21.28 6.97 -2.30
CA ILE A 596 22.28 6.30 -1.48
C ILE A 596 22.65 4.96 -2.10
N GLY A 597 23.95 4.65 -2.23
CA GLY A 597 24.41 3.33 -2.67
C GLY A 597 24.04 2.96 -4.11
N CYS A 598 23.57 3.91 -4.92
CA CYS A 598 23.06 3.64 -6.26
C CYS A 598 24.16 3.61 -7.31
N GLU A 599 23.95 2.80 -8.34
CA GLU A 599 24.78 2.76 -9.55
C GLU A 599 24.06 3.56 -10.66
N ILE A 600 24.71 4.57 -11.24
CA ILE A 600 24.12 5.42 -12.30
C ILE A 600 25.07 5.44 -13.49
N THR A 601 24.73 4.71 -14.55
CA THR A 601 25.64 4.48 -15.68
C THR A 601 25.11 5.01 -17.00
N GLY A 602 26.01 5.25 -17.95
CA GLY A 602 25.69 5.47 -19.37
C GLY A 602 24.81 6.69 -19.66
N SER A 603 24.80 7.66 -18.75
CA SER A 603 24.01 8.87 -18.84
C SER A 603 24.81 10.01 -19.47
N THR A 604 24.14 10.90 -20.20
CA THR A 604 24.71 12.16 -20.70
C THR A 604 24.96 13.15 -19.55
N TYR A 605 24.12 13.10 -18.52
CA TYR A 605 24.24 13.78 -17.23
C TYR A 605 23.92 12.74 -16.15
N GLY A 606 24.71 12.57 -15.10
CA GLY A 606 24.40 11.57 -14.05
C GLY A 606 23.25 12.03 -13.18
N LEU A 607 23.57 13.02 -12.36
CA LEU A 607 22.63 13.75 -11.53
C LEU A 607 22.83 15.23 -11.83
N ASP A 608 21.75 15.91 -12.21
CA ASP A 608 21.75 17.32 -12.56
C ASP A 608 20.84 18.07 -11.58
N MET A 609 21.36 19.10 -10.91
CA MET A 609 20.65 19.79 -9.84
C MET A 609 20.48 21.27 -10.17
N TYR A 610 19.22 21.68 -10.36
CA TYR A 610 18.84 23.03 -10.75
C TYR A 610 18.01 23.72 -9.67
N TYR A 611 18.49 24.85 -9.15
CA TYR A 611 17.77 25.81 -8.30
C TYR A 611 17.18 25.20 -6.99
N TYR A 612 17.48 25.78 -5.82
CA TYR A 612 16.87 25.44 -4.51
C TYR A 612 16.51 23.95 -4.30
N SER A 613 17.42 23.03 -4.61
CA SER A 613 17.16 21.59 -4.57
C SER A 613 17.90 20.93 -3.40
N ASN A 614 17.16 20.31 -2.48
CA ASN A 614 17.71 19.62 -1.31
C ASN A 614 17.86 18.12 -1.59
N VAL A 615 19.07 17.69 -1.95
CA VAL A 615 19.37 16.28 -2.25
C VAL A 615 20.59 15.83 -1.44
N LYS A 616 20.49 14.63 -0.84
CA LYS A 616 21.60 13.92 -0.18
C LYS A 616 22.10 12.80 -1.09
N LEU A 617 23.39 12.85 -1.42
CA LEU A 617 24.06 11.83 -2.24
C LEU A 617 25.14 11.13 -1.42
N HIS A 618 25.05 9.82 -1.24
CA HIS A 618 25.98 9.06 -0.42
C HIS A 618 26.36 7.69 -0.99
N ASN A 619 27.65 7.40 -1.15
CA ASN A 619 28.17 6.09 -1.58
C ASN A 619 27.63 5.61 -2.93
N ASN A 620 27.35 6.51 -3.86
CA ASN A 620 26.93 6.14 -5.21
C ASN A 620 28.13 5.93 -6.15
N ASP A 621 27.95 5.06 -7.14
CA ASP A 621 28.87 4.84 -8.27
C ASP A 621 28.24 5.45 -9.53
N ILE A 622 28.88 6.47 -10.12
CA ILE A 622 28.31 7.28 -11.20
C ILE A 622 29.25 7.32 -12.40
N SER A 623 28.83 6.75 -13.52
CA SER A 623 29.59 6.70 -14.78
C SER A 623 28.88 7.46 -15.91
N LEU A 624 29.57 8.45 -16.46
CA LEU A 624 29.02 9.45 -17.40
C LEU A 624 29.60 9.35 -18.81
N ASN A 625 28.71 9.42 -19.80
CA ASN A 625 29.07 9.30 -21.22
C ASN A 625 29.62 10.58 -21.84
N THR A 626 29.20 11.76 -21.39
CA THR A 626 29.49 13.02 -22.12
C THR A 626 29.76 14.18 -21.17
N TYR A 627 28.76 14.72 -20.49
CA TYR A 627 28.96 15.87 -19.60
C TYR A 627 29.16 15.40 -18.15
N GLY A 628 30.02 16.08 -17.41
CA GLY A 628 30.16 15.88 -15.96
C GLY A 628 28.89 16.27 -15.19
N MET A 629 28.83 15.94 -13.89
CA MET A 629 27.74 16.37 -13.01
C MET A 629 27.71 17.89 -12.85
N VAL A 630 26.51 18.48 -12.90
CA VAL A 630 26.28 19.92 -12.71
C VAL A 630 25.53 20.14 -11.41
N PHE A 631 26.15 20.85 -10.47
CA PHE A 631 25.49 21.35 -9.26
C PHE A 631 25.26 22.85 -9.40
N SER A 632 24.00 23.27 -9.50
CA SER A 632 23.61 24.67 -9.40
C SER A 632 22.60 24.86 -8.26
N SER A 633 23.07 24.71 -7.02
CA SER A 633 22.21 24.80 -5.83
C SER A 633 22.33 26.16 -5.13
N TYR A 634 21.17 26.71 -4.78
CA TYR A 634 21.00 27.61 -3.64
C TYR A 634 20.51 26.72 -2.49
N SER A 635 21.40 25.99 -1.82
CA SER A 635 20.96 25.17 -0.67
C SER A 635 20.83 26.07 0.56
N ASP A 636 19.76 25.87 1.31
CA ASP A 636 19.50 26.44 2.64
C ASP A 636 20.28 25.70 3.76
N GLY A 637 21.30 24.93 3.38
CA GLY A 637 22.24 24.29 4.30
C GLY A 637 22.02 22.80 4.59
N ASN A 638 21.02 22.14 4.00
CA ASN A 638 20.68 20.73 4.30
C ASN A 638 21.01 19.69 3.19
N GLY A 639 21.34 20.12 1.96
CA GLY A 639 21.83 19.22 0.90
C GLY A 639 23.31 18.87 1.07
N GLY A 640 23.72 17.64 0.72
CA GLY A 640 25.10 17.17 0.93
C GLY A 640 25.53 16.05 -0.02
N VAL A 641 26.78 16.11 -0.50
CA VAL A 641 27.41 15.11 -1.37
C VAL A 641 28.58 14.48 -0.61
N LEU A 642 28.48 13.18 -0.28
CA LEU A 642 29.46 12.49 0.56
C LEU A 642 29.89 11.17 -0.10
N ARG A 643 31.20 10.95 -0.28
CA ARG A 643 31.78 9.65 -0.67
C ARG A 643 31.14 9.02 -1.92
N ASN A 644 31.04 9.73 -3.03
CA ASN A 644 30.56 9.17 -4.30
C ASN A 644 31.76 8.95 -5.23
N ASP A 645 31.78 7.83 -5.94
CA ASP A 645 32.76 7.53 -6.98
C ASP A 645 32.18 8.00 -8.33
N ILE A 646 32.90 8.86 -9.04
CA ILE A 646 32.40 9.53 -10.26
C ILE A 646 33.43 9.42 -11.38
N GLU A 647 33.04 8.79 -12.49
CA GLU A 647 33.82 8.67 -13.72
C GLU A 647 33.13 9.40 -14.89
N SER A 648 33.90 10.11 -15.73
CA SER A 648 33.36 10.85 -16.89
C SER A 648 34.32 10.81 -18.08
N ASN A 649 33.76 10.62 -19.29
CA ASN A 649 34.56 10.43 -20.51
C ASN A 649 35.06 11.74 -21.17
N ASP A 650 34.32 12.85 -21.11
CA ASP A 650 34.70 14.09 -21.85
C ASP A 650 34.89 15.35 -20.97
N TYR A 651 34.05 15.59 -19.96
CA TYR A 651 34.10 16.81 -19.12
C TYR A 651 34.03 16.47 -17.61
N GLY A 652 34.82 17.16 -16.78
CA GLY A 652 34.86 16.98 -15.32
C GLY A 652 33.63 17.50 -14.56
N VAL A 653 33.57 17.26 -13.24
CA VAL A 653 32.48 17.69 -12.35
C VAL A 653 32.47 19.23 -12.21
N PHE A 654 31.31 19.86 -12.40
CA PHE A 654 31.14 21.31 -12.33
C PHE A 654 30.20 21.68 -11.16
N CYS A 655 30.76 22.23 -10.08
CA CYS A 655 30.01 22.74 -8.93
C CYS A 655 29.91 24.27 -8.98
N VAL A 656 28.71 24.82 -8.89
CA VAL A 656 28.47 26.26 -8.73
C VAL A 656 27.54 26.48 -7.54
N ASN A 657 28.11 26.87 -6.39
CA ASN A 657 27.35 27.29 -5.22
C ASN A 657 27.14 28.81 -5.25
N TYR A 658 25.90 29.26 -5.36
CA TYR A 658 25.57 30.69 -5.47
C TYR A 658 25.32 31.40 -4.12
N SER A 659 25.38 30.67 -2.99
CA SER A 659 25.13 31.22 -1.65
C SER A 659 26.37 31.79 -0.96
N ASP A 660 27.58 31.45 -1.43
CA ASP A 660 28.86 32.03 -0.98
C ASP A 660 29.77 32.32 -2.18
N PRO A 661 29.86 33.58 -2.66
CA PRO A 661 30.62 33.94 -3.86
C PRO A 661 32.15 33.78 -3.73
N CYS A 662 32.64 33.34 -2.57
CA CYS A 662 34.06 33.06 -2.31
C CYS A 662 34.45 31.57 -2.48
N LEU A 663 33.49 30.66 -2.68
CA LEU A 663 33.75 29.22 -2.88
C LEU A 663 33.58 28.84 -4.36
N TYR A 664 34.68 28.92 -5.12
CA TYR A 664 34.77 28.22 -6.41
C TYR A 664 35.35 26.83 -6.16
N GLU A 665 34.51 25.81 -6.10
CA GLU A 665 34.97 24.42 -6.13
C GLU A 665 35.13 23.98 -7.59
N THR A 666 36.37 23.95 -8.07
CA THR A 666 36.70 23.25 -9.30
C THR A 666 37.28 21.89 -8.93
N ALA A 667 36.56 20.82 -9.30
CA ALA A 667 37.07 19.46 -9.23
C ALA A 667 37.78 19.15 -10.55
N PHE A 668 39.02 18.69 -10.48
CA PHE A 668 39.74 18.16 -11.64
C PHE A 668 40.06 16.69 -11.38
N ILE A 669 39.98 15.89 -12.46
CA ILE A 669 40.34 14.47 -12.45
C ILE A 669 41.83 14.39 -12.83
N ASP A 670 42.65 13.88 -11.92
CA ASP A 670 44.06 13.51 -12.18
C ASP A 670 44.27 12.07 -11.70
N ASN A 671 44.57 11.16 -12.62
CA ASN A 671 44.88 9.75 -12.36
C ASN A 671 43.91 9.06 -11.36
N ASP A 672 42.63 8.95 -11.75
CA ASP A 672 41.59 8.19 -11.02
C ASP A 672 41.30 8.70 -9.60
N ARG A 673 41.54 9.99 -9.34
CA ARG A 673 41.16 10.64 -8.08
C ARG A 673 40.45 11.96 -8.33
N VAL A 674 39.30 12.14 -7.65
CA VAL A 674 38.62 13.43 -7.57
C VAL A 674 39.35 14.30 -6.54
N CYS A 675 40.07 15.32 -7.02
CA CYS A 675 40.74 16.30 -6.17
C CYS A 675 39.90 17.59 -6.10
N PHE A 676 39.48 17.97 -4.88
CA PHE A 676 38.86 19.26 -4.60
C PHE A 676 39.95 20.32 -4.40
N SER A 677 39.93 21.42 -5.17
CA SER A 677 40.78 22.58 -4.91
C SER A 677 39.99 23.67 -4.17
N TYR A 678 40.52 24.14 -3.04
CA TYR A 678 39.99 25.30 -2.32
C TYR A 678 40.77 26.55 -2.73
N TYR A 679 40.08 27.58 -3.22
CA TYR A 679 40.66 28.91 -3.36
C TYR A 679 40.28 29.77 -2.15
N VAL A 680 41.22 30.01 -1.23
CA VAL A 680 41.04 30.99 -0.15
C VAL A 680 41.77 32.28 -0.58
N PRO A 681 41.06 33.39 -0.85
CA PRO A 681 41.72 34.67 -1.09
C PRO A 681 42.50 35.06 0.17
N LYS A 682 43.80 35.33 0.05
CA LYS A 682 44.57 35.93 1.15
C LYS A 682 43.97 37.29 1.48
N SER A 683 43.45 37.45 2.70
CA SER A 683 43.11 38.73 3.33
C SER A 683 44.35 39.60 3.54
#